data_AF-A0A094CH65-F1
#
_entry.id   AF-A0A094CH65-F1
#
_cell.length_a   1.000
_cell.length_b   1.000
_cell.length_c   1.000
_cell.angle_alpha   90.00
_cell.angle_beta   90.00
_cell.angle_gamma   90.00
#
_symmetry.space_group_name_H-M   'P 1'
#
loop_
_entity.id
_entity.type
_entity.pdbx_description
1 polymer ?
#
loop_
_entity_poly.entity_id
_entity_poly.type
_entity_poly.pdbx_seq_one_letter_code
_entity_poly.pdbx_strand_id
1 'polypeptide(L)'
;MERARPAVGHSSTYGQACMHCYKAKCRCHRLRKECLPSDSIRRRNPPRAEESDARIAQLEGRIEIMLSAMQSIAGPSGFSAEILGLLNEERIPLSTSGVNNTPADSISTNPSISGVPTPATDPSPLVQAGINLPSPFQYSPSPSGPSSLQAEECLKFFRSQMLPYFPFINLSPDIPAWQLQQDRPFLFQAILTVTTFSTQKRLARIEDLKRILFTSALLEVQSNIDLLLGLLTYLAWSTDAFLGRADLMSRLMVLAISLVYDMRLFKPLRLDTKLMMTMTQGKDYEGDQNPDNETVADFMEKQRAVLACFVLSSNISSHLGRIDALRWTPQMEEALRIIETNTSSLADKAFAFQVRLQLLKQKAAHIREQNEIDRARTATASVITSMPGLLYLTTLREQLHGLISSFPPDFPQRGLGDAQRTGAFITHAHYVELYINQLAYSISCDSPPLDLSGPTTGGGQLPGFERLKCLWGSVESIRSWLNNFYKFSSSDLVGLPFHFWSQMILCVTILKYLSVLEDPTWNRQDVRNAVDLIAAIDVMIQKLDRVGIESNLQCDDSLYNLLSKLLSKCRVWAGARLNKACQIQGVDLNHGADSSETSHNSNIPDLDQMMWMQSMDLENEQCPEPKLNRVELLRADLPAVLGIGIAQLAYLLPLAAADWTETQWDAIVVGAGPAGIIVATRLAEANLKTLLLEGGGPSYGVTGGDLSSRRPSWLNNTDLTRVDVPGLYSSIFGDGGGLICSGTINAYGGCTIGGGSAINAGLYFEPPSSDWDSFFPIGWRATDMGGAIERVKARSPSTDTPSADGKQYLQSGYDVVRRWIVDSLGFADVKINESKDNKFDVFGRPVYGYEDGQRAGPVPTYLQDALKLPNFHLQSGTRVVRVQRTSNVATGVWVLLNGVETLVPLSNTGRVVISAGAIATPGLLMFSGIGPAAELTRLSAAGKLGNLTHEDWISNDAVGANLFDNPNTFIELSSPSITAFAPSYDNPDPVDSALYLGQRSGPYAFAGQTSVFFTRASQPDGRIVGFQGTIGTAGYADFTSPTTITLNVYGTSGLASRGSVVLDGSFIPGPDGNVYYSAPPDASAIAGFIARIFAALPADVETLNLERNASVARIEQYITTPSAYARGQVNHWSGSCKIGACADEGGRVVGTGNMWVADASLLEPLSVNPMFGVMTVGEKVAEMILKGVGA
;
A
#
# COMPACT_ATOMS: atom_id res chain seq x y z
N MET A 1 -9.49 -82.15 -23.38
CA MET A 1 -10.37 -82.79 -22.39
C MET A 1 -11.53 -81.85 -22.10
N GLU A 2 -12.75 -82.36 -21.97
CA GLU A 2 -13.87 -81.64 -21.33
C GLU A 2 -13.62 -81.55 -19.81
N ARG A 3 -14.31 -80.76 -18.97
CA ARG A 3 -15.59 -79.99 -19.04
C ARG A 3 -15.41 -78.76 -18.08
N ALA A 4 -16.26 -77.75 -17.83
CA ALA A 4 -17.70 -77.50 -18.09
C ALA A 4 -18.02 -75.97 -18.06
N ARG A 5 -19.18 -75.59 -17.48
CA ARG A 5 -19.73 -74.27 -17.07
C ARG A 5 -20.50 -74.53 -15.74
N PRO A 6 -20.89 -73.56 -14.85
CA PRO A 6 -21.57 -72.26 -15.11
C PRO A 6 -21.15 -71.13 -14.13
N ALA A 7 -21.96 -70.10 -13.81
CA ALA A 7 -22.41 -68.96 -14.64
C ALA A 7 -23.05 -67.85 -13.75
N VAL A 8 -22.83 -66.58 -14.09
CA VAL A 8 -23.60 -65.35 -13.70
C VAL A 8 -23.91 -65.07 -12.21
N GLY A 9 -23.05 -64.25 -11.59
CA GLY A 9 -23.39 -62.85 -11.25
C GLY A 9 -24.01 -62.47 -9.88
N HIS A 10 -23.25 -61.71 -9.08
CA HIS A 10 -23.65 -60.42 -8.45
C HIS A 10 -22.39 -59.62 -8.05
N SER A 11 -22.55 -58.39 -7.50
CA SER A 11 -21.54 -57.30 -7.61
C SER A 11 -20.99 -56.69 -6.31
N SER A 12 -19.69 -56.38 -6.30
CA SER A 12 -19.04 -55.22 -5.63
C SER A 12 -17.58 -55.10 -6.14
N THR A 13 -16.84 -53.99 -6.05
CA THR A 13 -17.11 -52.64 -5.50
C THR A 13 -16.52 -51.56 -6.42
N TYR A 14 -16.73 -50.27 -6.10
CA TYR A 14 -16.32 -49.10 -6.87
C TYR A 14 -14.82 -48.76 -6.71
N GLY A 15 -14.15 -48.31 -7.80
CA GLY A 15 -12.93 -47.48 -7.66
C GLY A 15 -11.59 -47.94 -8.27
N GLN A 16 -11.52 -48.41 -9.53
CA GLN A 16 -10.30 -48.30 -10.35
C GLN A 16 -10.63 -48.11 -11.85
N ALA A 17 -10.81 -46.87 -12.30
CA ALA A 17 -10.97 -46.52 -13.72
C ALA A 17 -10.52 -45.08 -13.99
N CYS A 18 -9.83 -44.84 -15.10
CA CYS A 18 -9.35 -43.51 -15.48
C CYS A 18 -10.49 -42.59 -15.96
N MET A 19 -10.30 -41.28 -15.80
CA MET A 19 -11.35 -40.25 -15.97
C MET A 19 -11.97 -40.20 -17.37
N HIS A 20 -11.22 -40.55 -18.42
CA HIS A 20 -11.76 -40.62 -19.79
C HIS A 20 -12.69 -41.82 -20.01
N CYS A 21 -12.35 -43.00 -19.46
CA CYS A 21 -13.19 -44.21 -19.57
C CYS A 21 -14.54 -44.06 -18.84
N TYR A 22 -14.56 -43.29 -17.74
CA TYR A 22 -15.80 -42.95 -17.03
C TYR A 22 -16.76 -42.15 -17.92
N LYS A 23 -16.29 -41.01 -18.48
CA LYS A 23 -17.11 -40.13 -19.33
C LYS A 23 -17.65 -40.84 -20.58
N ALA A 24 -16.85 -41.72 -21.20
CA ALA A 24 -17.28 -42.51 -22.37
C ALA A 24 -18.44 -43.47 -22.03
N LYS A 25 -18.29 -44.29 -20.98
CA LYS A 25 -19.32 -45.27 -20.58
C LYS A 25 -20.65 -44.61 -20.20
N CYS A 26 -20.61 -43.50 -19.46
CA CYS A 26 -21.82 -42.75 -19.09
C CYS A 26 -22.60 -42.22 -20.30
N ARG A 27 -21.91 -41.76 -21.37
CA ARG A 27 -22.56 -41.18 -22.56
C ARG A 27 -23.34 -42.21 -23.36
N CYS A 28 -22.77 -43.40 -23.58
CA CYS A 28 -23.45 -44.49 -24.29
C CYS A 28 -24.63 -45.05 -23.48
N HIS A 29 -24.46 -45.22 -22.16
CA HIS A 29 -25.50 -45.75 -21.28
C HIS A 29 -26.74 -44.84 -21.22
N ARG A 30 -26.55 -43.52 -21.11
CA ARG A 30 -27.65 -42.52 -21.10
C ARG A 30 -28.43 -42.46 -22.42
N LEU A 31 -27.83 -42.92 -23.53
CA LEU A 31 -28.45 -42.92 -24.87
C LEU A 31 -28.98 -44.29 -25.32
N ARG A 32 -28.92 -45.33 -24.47
CA ARG A 32 -29.26 -46.73 -24.80
C ARG A 32 -28.58 -47.24 -26.09
N LYS A 33 -27.33 -46.84 -26.34
CA LYS A 33 -26.53 -47.31 -27.49
C LYS A 33 -25.41 -48.24 -27.04
N GLU A 34 -25.16 -49.28 -27.84
CA GLU A 34 -24.05 -50.21 -27.65
C GLU A 34 -22.70 -49.51 -27.90
N CYS A 35 -21.68 -49.88 -27.13
CA CYS A 35 -20.43 -49.12 -27.03
C CYS A 35 -19.27 -49.85 -27.73
N LEU A 36 -19.16 -49.66 -29.04
CA LEU A 36 -18.04 -50.20 -29.84
C LEU A 36 -16.81 -49.27 -29.77
N PRO A 37 -15.58 -49.80 -29.65
CA PRO A 37 -14.35 -49.00 -29.72
C PRO A 37 -14.09 -48.52 -31.16
N SER A 38 -13.40 -47.38 -31.31
CA SER A 38 -13.01 -46.85 -32.62
C SER A 38 -11.62 -47.36 -33.00
N ASP A 39 -11.51 -48.02 -34.15
CA ASP A 39 -10.20 -48.32 -34.76
C ASP A 39 -9.51 -47.02 -35.21
N SER A 40 -8.20 -46.93 -34.95
CA SER A 40 -7.34 -45.87 -35.49
C SER A 40 -6.02 -46.45 -35.96
N ILE A 41 -5.80 -46.41 -37.27
CA ILE A 41 -4.61 -46.99 -37.91
C ILE A 41 -3.42 -46.04 -37.71
N ARG A 42 -2.40 -46.48 -36.95
CA ARG A 42 -1.06 -45.87 -36.94
C ARG A 42 -0.02 -46.84 -37.51
N ARG A 43 0.78 -46.36 -38.48
CA ARG A 43 1.93 -47.09 -39.01
C ARG A 43 2.99 -47.27 -37.91
N ARG A 44 3.63 -48.44 -37.87
CA ARG A 44 4.76 -48.75 -36.97
C ARG A 44 6.08 -48.31 -37.60
N ASN A 45 6.97 -47.75 -36.78
CA ASN A 45 8.43 -47.78 -36.95
C ASN A 45 9.05 -48.52 -35.73
N PRO A 46 10.33 -48.95 -35.79
CA PRO A 46 10.94 -49.82 -34.77
C PRO A 46 11.16 -49.17 -33.38
N PRO A 47 11.40 -49.97 -32.32
CA PRO A 47 11.41 -49.47 -30.94
C PRO A 47 12.76 -48.84 -30.53
N ARG A 48 12.71 -47.63 -29.96
CA ARG A 48 13.84 -46.98 -29.25
C ARG A 48 13.94 -47.48 -27.81
N ALA A 49 14.12 -48.79 -27.61
CA ALA A 49 14.25 -49.40 -26.28
C ALA A 49 15.69 -49.36 -25.76
N GLU A 50 16.69 -49.58 -26.63
CA GLU A 50 18.10 -49.62 -26.23
C GLU A 50 18.67 -48.22 -25.89
N GLU A 51 18.02 -47.16 -26.37
CA GLU A 51 18.45 -45.76 -26.20
C GLU A 51 18.05 -45.14 -24.85
N SER A 52 17.05 -45.72 -24.14
CA SER A 52 16.76 -45.35 -22.74
C SER A 52 17.75 -45.99 -21.79
N ASP A 53 18.00 -47.28 -21.95
CA ASP A 53 18.67 -48.09 -20.95
C ASP A 53 20.19 -47.82 -20.96
N ALA A 54 20.77 -47.59 -22.15
CA ALA A 54 22.12 -47.06 -22.28
C ALA A 54 22.28 -45.66 -21.66
N ARG A 55 21.22 -44.84 -21.66
CA ARG A 55 21.24 -43.48 -21.09
C ARG A 55 21.03 -43.47 -19.57
N ILE A 56 20.31 -44.45 -19.03
CA ILE A 56 20.20 -44.71 -17.59
C ILE A 56 21.56 -45.23 -17.07
N ALA A 57 22.14 -46.25 -17.71
CA ALA A 57 23.47 -46.76 -17.34
C ALA A 57 24.57 -45.67 -17.44
N GLN A 58 24.48 -44.76 -18.41
CA GLN A 58 25.39 -43.60 -18.53
C GLN A 58 25.18 -42.54 -17.43
N LEU A 59 23.99 -42.45 -16.82
CA LEU A 59 23.74 -41.60 -15.66
C LEU A 59 24.19 -42.27 -14.36
N GLU A 60 23.91 -43.57 -14.19
CA GLU A 60 24.36 -44.37 -13.04
C GLU A 60 25.89 -44.42 -12.96
N GLY A 61 26.58 -44.72 -14.06
CA GLY A 61 28.04 -44.69 -14.11
C GLY A 61 28.64 -43.28 -13.88
N ARG A 62 27.92 -42.20 -14.19
CA ARG A 62 28.33 -40.83 -13.82
C ARG A 62 28.16 -40.57 -12.32
N ILE A 63 27.11 -41.12 -11.70
CA ILE A 63 26.89 -41.05 -10.25
C ILE A 63 27.97 -41.85 -9.51
N GLU A 64 28.37 -43.03 -9.99
CA GLU A 64 29.47 -43.82 -9.40
C GLU A 64 30.83 -43.12 -9.53
N ILE A 65 31.14 -42.51 -10.69
CA ILE A 65 32.36 -41.71 -10.87
C ILE A 65 32.37 -40.49 -9.93
N MET A 66 31.23 -39.82 -9.78
CA MET A 66 31.09 -38.64 -8.92
C MET A 66 31.15 -39.00 -7.42
N LEU A 67 30.57 -40.13 -7.01
CA LEU A 67 30.73 -40.70 -5.67
C LEU A 67 32.17 -41.14 -5.40
N SER A 68 32.85 -41.76 -6.37
CA SER A 68 34.26 -42.13 -6.25
C SER A 68 35.16 -40.90 -6.10
N ALA A 69 34.88 -39.84 -6.86
CA ALA A 69 35.57 -38.55 -6.71
C ALA A 69 35.33 -37.94 -5.31
N MET A 70 34.10 -37.91 -4.82
CA MET A 70 33.79 -37.40 -3.48
C MET A 70 34.41 -38.25 -2.36
N GLN A 71 34.44 -39.58 -2.49
CA GLN A 71 35.08 -40.47 -1.52
C GLN A 71 36.61 -40.36 -1.54
N SER A 72 37.23 -40.04 -2.69
CA SER A 72 38.68 -39.76 -2.77
C SER A 72 39.12 -38.49 -2.03
N ILE A 73 38.18 -37.59 -1.70
CA ILE A 73 38.43 -36.32 -0.98
C ILE A 73 38.27 -36.49 0.55
N ALA A 74 37.76 -37.65 1.02
CA ALA A 74 37.44 -37.90 2.43
C ALA A 74 38.27 -39.07 3.04
N GLY A 75 39.60 -39.00 2.97
CA GLY A 75 40.52 -39.98 3.56
C GLY A 75 41.83 -39.35 4.06
N PRO A 76 42.28 -39.59 5.32
CA PRO A 76 43.39 -38.83 5.90
C PRO A 76 44.76 -39.52 5.76
N SER A 77 45.70 -38.95 4.97
CA SER A 77 47.15 -38.82 5.28
C SER A 77 48.00 -38.41 4.05
N GLY A 78 49.17 -37.80 4.30
CA GLY A 78 50.32 -37.82 3.38
C GLY A 78 50.55 -36.59 2.50
N PHE A 79 51.56 -35.79 2.84
CA PHE A 79 52.12 -34.72 2.00
C PHE A 79 52.92 -35.27 0.80
N SER A 80 52.98 -34.50 -0.29
CA SER A 80 54.24 -33.87 -0.76
C SER A 80 53.98 -32.89 -1.90
N ALA A 81 54.96 -32.03 -2.19
CA ALA A 81 54.85 -30.96 -3.19
C ALA A 81 55.74 -31.23 -4.41
N GLU A 82 55.11 -31.37 -5.58
CA GLU A 82 55.76 -31.32 -6.90
C GLU A 82 54.72 -30.90 -7.96
N ILE A 83 55.15 -30.64 -9.19
CA ILE A 83 54.30 -30.16 -10.31
C ILE A 83 53.69 -28.76 -10.07
N LEU A 84 54.57 -27.76 -9.87
CA LEU A 84 54.30 -26.38 -10.30
C LEU A 84 55.35 -25.98 -11.34
N GLY A 85 55.27 -26.65 -12.49
CA GLY A 85 56.21 -26.60 -13.60
C GLY A 85 55.91 -27.76 -14.57
N LEU A 86 56.11 -27.51 -15.87
CA LEU A 86 55.43 -28.21 -16.97
C LEU A 86 53.91 -27.86 -17.00
N LEU A 87 53.34 -27.27 -18.04
CA LEU A 87 53.86 -26.93 -19.37
C LEU A 87 53.91 -25.41 -19.60
N ASN A 88 54.98 -24.97 -20.24
CA ASN A 88 55.13 -23.67 -20.89
C ASN A 88 55.15 -23.92 -22.41
N GLU A 89 55.19 -22.85 -23.22
CA GLU A 89 55.21 -22.84 -24.69
C GLU A 89 53.85 -23.14 -25.35
N GLU A 90 53.51 -22.60 -26.53
CA GLU A 90 54.37 -21.93 -27.53
C GLU A 90 53.91 -20.49 -27.91
N ARG A 91 54.45 -19.90 -28.98
CA ARG A 91 54.72 -18.45 -29.10
C ARG A 91 54.22 -17.79 -30.42
N ILE A 92 53.76 -16.51 -30.35
CA ILE A 92 54.24 -15.25 -31.04
C ILE A 92 54.41 -15.28 -32.60
N PRO A 93 54.34 -14.18 -33.41
CA PRO A 93 54.28 -12.71 -33.13
C PRO A 93 53.19 -11.89 -33.86
N LEU A 94 53.05 -10.61 -33.45
CA LEU A 94 53.34 -9.37 -34.22
C LEU A 94 52.79 -8.18 -33.37
N SER A 95 53.61 -7.42 -32.62
CA SER A 95 54.46 -6.27 -33.04
C SER A 95 53.64 -5.00 -33.41
N THR A 96 53.95 -3.77 -32.99
CA THR A 96 55.20 -3.14 -32.48
C THR A 96 54.93 -1.97 -31.51
N SER A 97 55.94 -1.60 -30.70
CA SER A 97 56.26 -0.25 -30.14
C SER A 97 55.19 0.58 -29.39
N GLY A 98 55.43 1.16 -28.20
CA GLY A 98 56.59 1.10 -27.28
C GLY A 98 56.96 2.46 -26.65
N VAL A 99 57.96 2.43 -25.75
CA VAL A 99 58.84 3.58 -25.36
C VAL A 99 58.32 4.61 -24.31
N ASN A 100 58.53 4.24 -23.03
CA ASN A 100 59.43 4.92 -22.06
C ASN A 100 59.03 6.09 -21.11
N ASN A 101 59.68 6.03 -19.94
CA ASN A 101 60.27 7.10 -19.10
C ASN A 101 59.37 8.05 -18.28
N THR A 102 59.72 8.46 -17.05
CA THR A 102 60.73 8.00 -16.03
C THR A 102 60.34 8.55 -14.64
N PRO A 103 60.80 7.96 -13.52
CA PRO A 103 60.58 8.48 -12.15
C PRO A 103 61.75 9.39 -11.68
N ALA A 104 61.62 10.01 -10.50
CA ALA A 104 62.72 10.21 -9.53
C ALA A 104 62.29 10.77 -8.15
N ASP A 105 62.82 10.14 -7.09
CA ASP A 105 63.45 10.71 -5.89
C ASP A 105 62.76 11.56 -4.79
N SER A 106 63.25 11.56 -3.52
CA SER A 106 63.94 10.51 -2.70
C SER A 106 64.23 10.97 -1.24
N ILE A 107 64.50 10.00 -0.33
CA ILE A 107 65.57 9.99 0.73
C ILE A 107 65.47 10.98 1.95
N SER A 108 65.95 10.70 3.18
CA SER A 108 66.26 9.45 3.96
C SER A 108 66.81 9.82 5.37
N THR A 109 66.81 8.88 6.34
CA THR A 109 67.93 8.47 7.26
C THR A 109 67.40 7.44 8.29
N ASN A 110 67.78 6.15 8.31
CA ASN A 110 69.05 5.48 8.75
C ASN A 110 69.06 5.04 10.25
N PRO A 111 69.84 4.01 10.70
CA PRO A 111 70.17 2.71 10.04
C PRO A 111 70.38 1.46 10.98
N SER A 112 70.35 0.23 10.41
CA SER A 112 71.16 -1.00 10.76
C SER A 112 71.16 -1.68 12.18
N ILE A 113 71.72 -2.90 12.42
CA ILE A 113 71.48 -4.29 11.92
C ILE A 113 72.49 -5.33 12.56
N SER A 114 72.03 -6.57 12.86
CA SER A 114 72.79 -7.84 13.17
C SER A 114 73.62 -7.98 14.49
N GLY A 115 73.96 -9.19 15.03
CA GLY A 115 73.40 -10.56 14.84
C GLY A 115 74.38 -11.78 14.97
N VAL A 116 73.95 -12.90 15.60
CA VAL A 116 74.41 -14.35 15.42
C VAL A 116 75.80 -14.74 16.03
N PRO A 117 76.18 -16.01 16.42
CA PRO A 117 75.56 -17.37 16.31
C PRO A 117 75.39 -18.25 17.61
N THR A 118 74.92 -19.49 17.37
CA THR A 118 74.60 -20.71 18.17
C THR A 118 75.80 -21.49 18.78
N PRO A 119 75.66 -22.62 19.55
CA PRO A 119 74.53 -23.61 19.71
C PRO A 119 74.11 -23.87 21.21
N ALA A 120 73.39 -24.92 21.68
CA ALA A 120 73.05 -26.26 21.15
C ALA A 120 71.78 -26.93 21.80
N THR A 121 71.64 -28.26 21.62
CA THR A 121 70.74 -29.29 22.22
C THR A 121 70.46 -29.17 23.73
N ASP A 122 69.32 -29.58 24.30
CA ASP A 122 68.12 -30.33 23.80
C ASP A 122 66.93 -30.15 24.79
N PRO A 123 65.67 -30.54 24.49
CA PRO A 123 65.08 -31.01 23.22
C PRO A 123 63.86 -30.20 22.73
N SER A 124 63.42 -30.48 21.49
CA SER A 124 62.17 -29.99 20.83
C SER A 124 61.06 -31.07 20.83
N PRO A 125 59.81 -30.90 20.28
CA PRO A 125 59.26 -29.93 19.30
C PRO A 125 58.05 -29.09 19.80
N LEU A 126 57.55 -28.00 19.18
CA LEU A 126 57.34 -27.56 17.77
C LEU A 126 56.07 -28.17 17.10
N VAL A 127 55.16 -27.47 16.36
CA VAL A 127 55.20 -26.35 15.36
C VAL A 127 55.59 -26.88 13.97
N GLN A 128 54.86 -26.68 12.84
CA GLN A 128 53.69 -25.82 12.46
C GLN A 128 52.85 -26.58 11.35
N ALA A 129 51.94 -26.08 10.48
CA ALA A 129 51.33 -24.77 10.09
C ALA A 129 50.06 -24.98 9.20
N GLY A 130 49.24 -23.92 9.02
CA GLY A 130 48.31 -23.72 7.88
C GLY A 130 46.81 -24.00 8.14
N ILE A 131 45.83 -23.35 7.47
CA ILE A 131 45.85 -22.18 6.56
C ILE A 131 44.55 -21.39 6.80
N ASN A 132 44.62 -20.08 7.09
CA ASN A 132 43.45 -19.20 7.14
C ASN A 132 43.42 -18.28 5.92
N LEU A 133 42.36 -18.35 5.11
CA LEU A 133 42.02 -17.31 4.13
C LEU A 133 41.40 -16.09 4.86
N PRO A 134 41.52 -14.87 4.31
CA PRO A 134 40.97 -13.67 4.93
C PRO A 134 39.46 -13.54 4.70
N SER A 135 38.68 -13.59 5.77
CA SER A 135 37.28 -13.11 5.76
C SER A 135 37.23 -11.59 5.60
N PRO A 136 36.28 -11.03 4.83
CA PRO A 136 36.09 -9.58 4.78
C PRO A 136 35.50 -9.05 6.10
N PHE A 137 35.67 -7.73 6.33
CA PHE A 137 35.06 -6.95 7.42
C PHE A 137 35.52 -7.21 8.86
N GLN A 138 36.84 -7.20 9.12
CA GLN A 138 37.32 -6.68 10.40
C GLN A 138 37.12 -5.16 10.46
N TYR A 139 36.08 -4.70 11.16
CA TYR A 139 35.94 -3.28 11.51
C TYR A 139 37.02 -2.86 12.50
N SER A 140 37.88 -1.92 12.10
CA SER A 140 38.74 -1.20 13.04
C SER A 140 37.89 -0.20 13.85
N PRO A 141 37.92 -0.21 15.20
CA PRO A 141 37.12 0.71 15.99
C PRO A 141 37.51 2.18 15.73
N SER A 142 36.53 3.04 15.50
CA SER A 142 36.75 4.49 15.54
C SER A 142 37.06 4.95 16.97
N PRO A 143 37.82 6.05 17.20
CA PRO A 143 38.36 6.42 18.53
C PRO A 143 37.34 6.89 19.59
N SER A 144 36.05 6.58 19.42
CA SER A 144 34.91 7.17 20.13
C SER A 144 33.98 6.13 20.78
N GLY A 145 34.50 4.95 21.14
CA GLY A 145 33.79 4.02 22.03
C GLY A 145 33.58 4.64 23.42
N PRO A 146 32.46 4.34 24.12
CA PRO A 146 32.32 4.71 25.52
C PRO A 146 33.38 3.99 26.37
N SER A 147 33.80 4.58 27.49
CA SER A 147 34.68 3.86 28.41
C SER A 147 33.95 2.65 29.02
N SER A 148 34.70 1.63 29.45
CA SER A 148 34.12 0.44 30.10
C SER A 148 33.26 0.77 31.32
N LEU A 149 33.62 1.86 32.04
CA LEU A 149 32.82 2.40 33.14
C LEU A 149 31.48 2.98 32.65
N GLN A 150 31.49 3.82 31.60
CA GLN A 150 30.28 4.41 31.02
C GLN A 150 29.34 3.37 30.43
N ALA A 151 29.88 2.29 29.86
CA ALA A 151 29.12 1.15 29.37
C ALA A 151 28.34 0.45 30.52
N GLU A 152 29.00 0.19 31.65
CA GLU A 152 28.38 -0.41 32.83
C GLU A 152 27.37 0.55 33.50
N GLU A 153 27.67 1.85 33.55
CA GLU A 153 26.72 2.87 34.03
C GLU A 153 25.46 2.93 33.18
N CYS A 154 25.57 2.87 31.85
CA CYS A 154 24.41 2.80 30.94
C CYS A 154 23.57 1.55 31.16
N LEU A 155 24.22 0.37 31.24
CA LEU A 155 23.51 -0.89 31.47
C LEU A 155 22.83 -0.94 32.84
N LYS A 156 23.50 -0.44 33.88
CA LYS A 156 22.94 -0.28 35.24
C LYS A 156 21.75 0.69 35.26
N PHE A 157 21.82 1.80 34.52
CA PHE A 157 20.70 2.72 34.38
C PHE A 157 19.51 2.04 33.69
N PHE A 158 19.73 1.40 32.54
CA PHE A 158 18.69 0.68 31.81
C PHE A 158 17.97 -0.36 32.69
N ARG A 159 18.75 -1.22 33.38
CA ARG A 159 18.24 -2.24 34.31
C ARG A 159 17.41 -1.68 35.48
N SER A 160 17.82 -0.55 36.06
CA SER A 160 17.23 -0.04 37.31
C SER A 160 16.14 1.02 37.13
N GLN A 161 16.19 1.79 36.04
CA GLN A 161 15.32 2.93 35.78
C GLN A 161 14.39 2.77 34.57
N MET A 162 14.81 2.07 33.51
CA MET A 162 14.02 1.97 32.27
C MET A 162 13.23 0.67 32.21
N LEU A 163 13.93 -0.45 32.23
CA LEU A 163 13.38 -1.80 32.11
C LEU A 163 12.24 -2.12 33.10
N PRO A 164 12.23 -1.66 34.38
CA PRO A 164 11.13 -1.94 35.31
C PRO A 164 9.76 -1.36 34.89
N TYR A 165 9.71 -0.37 34.00
CA TYR A 165 8.45 0.19 33.48
C TYR A 165 7.90 -0.57 32.26
N PHE A 166 8.73 -1.39 31.59
CA PHE A 166 8.32 -2.27 30.50
C PHE A 166 9.24 -3.52 30.45
N PRO A 167 9.05 -4.49 31.38
CA PRO A 167 10.05 -5.52 31.65
C PRO A 167 9.95 -6.73 30.72
N PHE A 168 10.16 -6.52 29.42
CA PHE A 168 10.14 -7.59 28.41
C PHE A 168 11.48 -8.32 28.21
N ILE A 169 12.58 -7.83 28.81
CA ILE A 169 13.91 -8.45 28.75
C ILE A 169 14.31 -8.89 30.16
N ASN A 170 14.88 -10.09 30.29
CA ASN A 170 15.38 -10.60 31.57
C ASN A 170 16.92 -10.48 31.67
N LEU A 171 17.41 -9.28 31.99
CA LEU A 171 18.84 -9.04 32.17
C LEU A 171 19.27 -9.30 33.61
N SER A 172 19.93 -10.44 33.87
CA SER A 172 20.48 -10.74 35.21
C SER A 172 21.41 -9.61 35.70
N PRO A 173 21.39 -9.23 37.00
CA PRO A 173 22.34 -8.29 37.59
C PRO A 173 23.81 -8.71 37.43
N ASP A 174 24.07 -10.01 37.36
CA ASP A 174 25.42 -10.58 37.37
C ASP A 174 26.15 -10.50 36.02
N ILE A 175 25.42 -10.18 34.93
CA ILE A 175 26.01 -10.08 33.58
C ILE A 175 26.62 -8.67 33.40
N PRO A 176 27.95 -8.53 33.24
CA PRO A 176 28.59 -7.23 33.00
C PRO A 176 28.37 -6.73 31.57
N ALA A 177 28.57 -5.43 31.34
CA ALA A 177 28.36 -4.79 30.05
C ALA A 177 29.22 -5.36 28.92
N TRP A 178 30.47 -5.78 29.20
CA TRP A 178 31.34 -6.40 28.19
C TRP A 178 30.80 -7.76 27.73
N GLN A 179 30.16 -8.52 28.62
CA GLN A 179 29.57 -9.81 28.27
C GLN A 179 28.30 -9.60 27.45
N LEU A 180 27.43 -8.66 27.85
CA LEU A 180 26.23 -8.35 27.06
C LEU A 180 26.60 -7.81 25.66
N GLN A 181 27.70 -7.06 25.54
CA GLN A 181 28.25 -6.62 24.25
C GLN A 181 28.73 -7.80 23.37
N GLN A 182 29.18 -8.90 23.96
CA GLN A 182 29.62 -10.10 23.25
C GLN A 182 28.44 -11.02 22.88
N ASP A 183 27.51 -11.25 23.81
CA ASP A 183 26.41 -12.21 23.67
C ASP A 183 25.18 -11.66 22.91
N ARG A 184 25.00 -10.32 22.93
CA ARG A 184 23.87 -9.58 22.37
C ARG A 184 24.31 -8.18 21.85
N PRO A 185 25.20 -8.11 20.84
CA PRO A 185 25.82 -6.86 20.40
C PRO A 185 24.83 -5.80 19.90
N PHE A 186 23.75 -6.16 19.22
CA PHE A 186 22.77 -5.20 18.70
C PHE A 186 21.87 -4.64 19.80
N LEU A 187 21.36 -5.50 20.69
CA LEU A 187 20.65 -5.06 21.91
C LEU A 187 21.53 -4.15 22.77
N PHE A 188 22.82 -4.45 22.89
CA PHE A 188 23.75 -3.60 23.62
C PHE A 188 23.91 -2.20 22.98
N GLN A 189 24.01 -2.10 21.65
CA GLN A 189 24.00 -0.78 20.97
C GLN A 189 22.66 -0.06 21.10
N ALA A 190 21.53 -0.79 21.09
CA ALA A 190 20.22 -0.20 21.32
C ALA A 190 20.10 0.38 22.75
N ILE A 191 20.57 -0.35 23.77
CA ILE A 191 20.66 0.11 25.17
C ILE A 191 21.50 1.38 25.26
N LEU A 192 22.73 1.39 24.73
CA LEU A 192 23.59 2.58 24.69
C LEU A 192 22.95 3.77 23.95
N THR A 193 22.10 3.51 22.95
CA THR A 193 21.40 4.55 22.19
C THR A 193 20.28 5.19 23.02
N VAL A 194 19.44 4.40 23.68
CA VAL A 194 18.33 4.94 24.49
C VAL A 194 18.82 5.60 25.78
N THR A 195 19.91 5.11 26.39
CA THR A 195 20.55 5.74 27.56
C THR A 195 21.46 6.93 27.22
N THR A 196 21.73 7.21 25.95
CA THR A 196 22.43 8.44 25.55
C THR A 196 21.42 9.60 25.56
N PHE A 197 21.50 10.49 26.56
CA PHE A 197 20.52 11.58 26.72
C PHE A 197 20.79 12.84 25.90
N SER A 198 22.05 13.10 25.52
CA SER A 198 22.42 14.21 24.63
C SER A 198 21.91 13.95 23.21
N THR A 199 20.99 14.77 22.72
CA THR A 199 20.34 14.59 21.41
C THR A 199 21.33 14.49 20.25
N GLN A 200 22.37 15.33 20.20
CA GLN A 200 23.41 15.23 19.16
C GLN A 200 24.13 13.88 19.16
N LYS A 201 24.52 13.37 20.35
CA LYS A 201 25.18 12.06 20.50
C LYS A 201 24.22 10.90 20.22
N ARG A 202 22.95 11.04 20.61
CA ARG A 202 21.88 10.08 20.33
C ARG A 202 21.63 9.95 18.83
N LEU A 203 21.57 11.06 18.09
CA LEU A 203 21.37 11.07 16.64
C LEU A 203 22.48 10.31 15.91
N ALA A 204 23.76 10.54 16.26
CA ALA A 204 24.87 9.77 15.68
C ALA A 204 24.72 8.26 15.95
N ARG A 205 24.41 7.86 17.19
CA ARG A 205 24.15 6.45 17.53
C ARG A 205 22.94 5.86 16.80
N ILE A 206 21.89 6.63 16.55
CA ILE A 206 20.71 6.19 15.78
C ILE A 206 21.10 5.85 14.34
N GLU A 207 21.94 6.65 13.66
CA GLU A 207 22.36 6.34 12.29
C GLU A 207 23.31 5.14 12.22
N ASP A 208 24.17 4.93 13.22
CA ASP A 208 24.98 3.71 13.31
C ASP A 208 24.13 2.47 13.61
N LEU A 209 23.16 2.56 14.54
CA LEU A 209 22.22 1.49 14.86
C LEU A 209 21.35 1.10 13.66
N LYS A 210 20.85 2.10 12.91
CA LYS A 210 20.17 1.88 11.62
C LYS A 210 21.06 1.18 10.61
N ARG A 211 22.33 1.60 10.47
CA ARG A 211 23.26 1.00 9.50
C ARG A 211 23.49 -0.48 9.81
N ILE A 212 23.69 -0.84 11.08
CA ILE A 212 23.81 -2.25 11.50
C ILE A 212 22.50 -3.00 11.21
N LEU A 213 21.36 -2.43 11.61
CA LEU A 213 20.04 -3.05 11.42
C LEU A 213 19.72 -3.33 9.95
N PHE A 214 19.90 -2.35 9.06
CA PHE A 214 19.62 -2.52 7.63
C PHE A 214 20.61 -3.45 6.94
N THR A 215 21.91 -3.41 7.30
CA THR A 215 22.88 -4.38 6.79
C THR A 215 22.49 -5.79 7.20
N SER A 216 22.33 -6.07 8.51
CA SER A 216 22.06 -7.43 8.95
C SER A 216 20.66 -7.93 8.58
N ALA A 217 19.60 -7.12 8.69
CA ALA A 217 18.24 -7.58 8.40
C ALA A 217 17.86 -7.58 6.91
N LEU A 218 18.40 -6.68 6.08
CA LEU A 218 18.02 -6.57 4.66
C LEU A 218 19.11 -7.00 3.67
N LEU A 219 20.40 -6.75 3.94
CA LEU A 219 21.49 -7.13 3.02
C LEU A 219 22.00 -8.54 3.30
N GLU A 220 22.17 -8.90 4.57
CA GLU A 220 22.62 -10.23 5.03
C GLU A 220 21.44 -11.18 5.32
N VAL A 221 20.21 -10.65 5.33
CA VAL A 221 18.93 -11.38 5.57
C VAL A 221 18.94 -12.20 6.88
N GLN A 222 19.58 -11.65 7.92
CA GLN A 222 19.60 -12.24 9.25
C GLN A 222 18.30 -11.94 10.01
N SER A 223 17.71 -12.98 10.60
CA SER A 223 16.58 -12.88 11.53
C SER A 223 16.92 -13.61 12.82
N ASN A 224 17.26 -12.86 13.87
CA ASN A 224 17.67 -13.40 15.16
C ASN A 224 17.08 -12.59 16.33
N ILE A 225 17.16 -13.15 17.55
CA ILE A 225 16.54 -12.58 18.74
C ILE A 225 17.24 -11.30 19.23
N ASP A 226 18.53 -11.13 18.98
CA ASP A 226 19.28 -9.91 19.32
C ASP A 226 18.80 -8.70 18.49
N LEU A 227 18.65 -8.88 17.17
CA LEU A 227 18.08 -7.88 16.26
C LEU A 227 16.67 -7.47 16.71
N LEU A 228 15.80 -8.44 17.04
CA LEU A 228 14.44 -8.14 17.51
C LEU A 228 14.45 -7.42 18.87
N LEU A 229 15.20 -7.90 19.86
CA LEU A 229 15.23 -7.28 21.20
C LEU A 229 15.83 -5.88 21.18
N GLY A 230 16.90 -5.64 20.41
CA GLY A 230 17.46 -4.31 20.23
C GLY A 230 16.49 -3.37 19.51
N LEU A 231 15.76 -3.85 18.50
CA LEU A 231 14.79 -3.04 17.78
C LEU A 231 13.56 -2.70 18.64
N LEU A 232 13.05 -3.67 19.42
CA LEU A 232 11.98 -3.43 20.40
C LEU A 232 12.44 -2.49 21.53
N THR A 233 13.70 -2.59 21.97
CA THR A 233 14.29 -1.67 22.96
C THR A 233 14.35 -0.24 22.42
N TYR A 234 14.83 -0.08 21.18
CA TYR A 234 14.82 1.22 20.53
C TYR A 234 13.37 1.76 20.38
N LEU A 235 12.43 0.97 19.87
CA LEU A 235 11.04 1.38 19.70
C LEU A 235 10.32 1.72 21.03
N ALA A 236 10.68 1.07 22.14
CA ALA A 236 10.07 1.32 23.44
C ALA A 236 10.47 2.67 24.08
N TRP A 237 11.70 3.14 23.85
CA TRP A 237 12.23 4.38 24.46
C TRP A 237 12.75 5.43 23.45
N SER A 238 12.48 5.26 22.15
CA SER A 238 12.78 6.28 21.14
C SER A 238 11.90 7.53 21.33
N THR A 239 12.48 8.67 20.97
CA THR A 239 11.87 10.00 21.06
C THR A 239 11.46 10.54 19.68
N ASP A 240 11.63 9.74 18.63
CA ASP A 240 11.56 10.15 17.23
C ASP A 240 10.16 10.52 16.74
N ALA A 241 9.12 9.86 17.26
CA ALA A 241 7.73 10.21 16.96
C ALA A 241 7.33 11.63 17.43
N PHE A 242 8.09 12.24 18.35
CA PHE A 242 7.92 13.64 18.76
C PHE A 242 8.82 14.60 17.97
N LEU A 243 9.82 14.10 17.24
CA LEU A 243 10.76 14.88 16.45
C LEU A 243 10.40 14.86 14.95
N GLY A 244 9.10 14.78 14.63
CA GLY A 244 8.57 14.67 13.26
C GLY A 244 8.79 13.31 12.57
N ARG A 245 9.66 12.44 13.10
CA ARG A 245 10.04 11.14 12.51
C ARG A 245 9.10 9.99 12.89
N ALA A 246 7.79 10.26 12.86
CA ALA A 246 6.75 9.27 13.14
C ALA A 246 6.69 8.16 12.08
N ASP A 247 7.05 8.46 10.81
CA ASP A 247 7.13 7.45 9.74
C ASP A 247 8.23 6.41 10.02
N LEU A 248 9.39 6.85 10.51
CA LEU A 248 10.51 6.00 10.87
C LEU A 248 10.11 4.99 11.96
N MET A 249 9.37 5.43 12.98
CA MET A 249 8.85 4.53 14.01
C MET A 249 7.83 3.51 13.46
N SER A 250 6.95 3.93 12.53
CA SER A 250 6.07 2.99 11.81
C SER A 250 6.86 1.97 10.99
N ARG A 251 7.82 2.40 10.15
CA ARG A 251 8.66 1.53 9.30
C ARG A 251 9.45 0.52 10.15
N LEU A 252 10.06 0.98 11.24
CA LEU A 252 10.84 0.13 12.15
C LEU A 252 9.95 -0.84 12.94
N MET A 253 8.71 -0.47 13.28
CA MET A 253 7.75 -1.40 13.87
C MET A 253 7.31 -2.48 12.85
N VAL A 254 7.13 -2.14 11.57
CA VAL A 254 6.87 -3.15 10.52
C VAL A 254 8.06 -4.12 10.36
N LEU A 255 9.30 -3.64 10.46
CA LEU A 255 10.49 -4.50 10.45
C LEU A 255 10.58 -5.39 11.71
N ALA A 256 10.24 -4.88 12.90
CA ALA A 256 10.14 -5.71 14.10
C ALA A 256 9.00 -6.76 14.00
N ILE A 257 7.93 -6.44 13.28
CA ILE A 257 6.87 -7.39 12.94
C ILE A 257 7.42 -8.45 11.96
N SER A 258 8.12 -8.08 10.89
CA SER A 258 8.66 -9.07 9.93
C SER A 258 9.65 -10.02 10.60
N LEU A 259 10.57 -9.53 11.44
CA LEU A 259 11.47 -10.38 12.23
C LEU A 259 10.73 -11.42 13.10
N VAL A 260 9.53 -11.10 13.61
CA VAL A 260 8.64 -12.04 14.32
C VAL A 260 8.00 -13.08 13.38
N TYR A 261 7.69 -12.71 12.14
CA TYR A 261 7.23 -13.63 11.08
C TYR A 261 8.35 -14.55 10.58
N ASP A 262 9.57 -14.02 10.39
CA ASP A 262 10.72 -14.74 9.85
C ASP A 262 11.29 -15.75 10.86
N MET A 263 11.41 -15.35 12.14
CA MET A 263 11.69 -16.27 13.25
C MET A 263 10.50 -17.14 13.67
N ARG A 264 9.30 -16.88 13.11
CA ARG A 264 8.05 -17.67 13.32
C ARG A 264 7.64 -17.83 14.78
N LEU A 265 7.86 -16.82 15.62
CA LEU A 265 7.67 -16.90 17.08
C LEU A 265 6.22 -17.21 17.53
N PHE A 266 5.24 -17.12 16.63
CA PHE A 266 3.83 -17.46 16.87
C PHE A 266 3.37 -18.77 16.19
N LYS A 267 4.24 -19.56 15.53
CA LYS A 267 3.79 -20.75 14.78
C LYS A 267 4.84 -21.87 14.65
N PRO A 268 4.58 -23.10 15.14
CA PRO A 268 5.50 -24.23 14.97
C PRO A 268 5.65 -24.64 13.51
N LEU A 269 6.86 -25.06 13.12
CA LEU A 269 7.14 -25.57 11.77
C LEU A 269 6.47 -26.93 11.53
N ARG A 270 5.74 -27.02 10.42
CA ARG A 270 5.27 -28.30 9.87
C ARG A 270 6.39 -28.97 9.05
N LEU A 271 6.32 -30.30 8.92
CA LEU A 271 7.36 -31.11 8.28
C LEU A 271 7.51 -30.83 6.78
N ASP A 272 6.38 -30.58 6.09
CA ASP A 272 6.32 -30.11 4.70
C ASP A 272 7.11 -28.80 4.49
N THR A 273 6.99 -27.88 5.45
CA THR A 273 7.58 -26.56 5.45
C THR A 273 9.07 -26.62 5.75
N LYS A 274 9.50 -27.56 6.62
CA LYS A 274 10.93 -27.86 6.81
C LYS A 274 11.57 -28.35 5.50
N LEU A 275 10.99 -29.36 4.86
CA LEU A 275 11.50 -29.92 3.60
C LEU A 275 11.65 -28.84 2.51
N MET A 276 10.61 -28.02 2.33
CA MET A 276 10.60 -26.97 1.32
C MET A 276 11.71 -25.93 1.56
N MET A 277 11.96 -25.54 2.83
CA MET A 277 13.01 -24.57 3.15
C MET A 277 14.42 -25.13 2.93
N THR A 278 14.70 -26.37 3.33
CA THR A 278 15.98 -27.05 3.04
C THR A 278 16.23 -27.09 1.52
N MET A 279 15.21 -27.42 0.73
CA MET A 279 15.31 -27.45 -0.74
C MET A 279 15.51 -26.07 -1.38
N THR A 280 15.00 -24.98 -0.80
CA THR A 280 15.11 -23.63 -1.39
C THR A 280 16.26 -22.77 -0.87
N GLN A 281 16.82 -23.08 0.30
CA GLN A 281 17.87 -22.26 0.93
C GLN A 281 19.28 -22.86 0.82
N GLY A 282 19.42 -24.06 0.26
CA GLY A 282 20.72 -24.61 -0.17
C GLY A 282 21.71 -24.95 0.95
N LYS A 283 21.25 -24.91 2.21
CA LYS A 283 22.00 -25.36 3.39
C LYS A 283 21.31 -26.59 3.96
N ASP A 284 22.10 -27.58 4.36
CA ASP A 284 21.63 -28.54 5.37
C ASP A 284 21.25 -27.78 6.64
N TYR A 285 20.09 -28.10 7.22
CA TYR A 285 19.62 -27.49 8.47
C TYR A 285 20.27 -28.18 9.69
N GLU A 286 21.57 -28.49 9.59
CA GLU A 286 22.36 -29.02 10.68
C GLU A 286 22.81 -27.88 11.61
N GLY A 287 22.43 -27.97 12.88
CA GLY A 287 23.05 -27.19 13.95
C GLY A 287 22.60 -25.73 14.08
N ASP A 288 21.37 -25.52 14.60
CA ASP A 288 21.21 -24.60 15.75
C ASP A 288 19.93 -24.85 16.59
N GLN A 289 19.01 -25.69 16.12
CA GLN A 289 17.87 -26.17 16.94
C GLN A 289 17.78 -27.69 16.92
N ASN A 290 18.69 -28.33 17.64
CA ASN A 290 18.38 -29.59 18.29
C ASN A 290 17.39 -29.26 19.43
N PRO A 291 16.14 -29.76 19.43
CA PRO A 291 15.13 -29.32 20.41
C PRO A 291 15.53 -29.57 21.87
N ASP A 292 16.40 -30.56 22.09
CA ASP A 292 16.92 -30.96 23.39
C ASP A 292 17.96 -29.99 23.98
N ASN A 293 18.38 -28.96 23.22
CA ASN A 293 19.37 -27.94 23.63
C ASN A 293 18.80 -26.54 23.86
N GLU A 294 17.53 -26.25 23.53
CA GLU A 294 16.95 -24.93 23.81
C GLU A 294 16.77 -24.73 25.32
N THR A 295 17.40 -23.71 25.91
CA THR A 295 17.24 -23.49 27.35
C THR A 295 15.87 -22.88 27.66
N VAL A 296 15.37 -23.12 28.87
CA VAL A 296 14.14 -22.49 29.37
C VAL A 296 14.25 -20.96 29.37
N ALA A 297 15.48 -20.40 29.46
CA ALA A 297 15.70 -18.96 29.35
C ALA A 297 15.46 -18.44 27.92
N ASP A 298 16.02 -19.11 26.90
CA ASP A 298 15.86 -18.73 25.48
C ASP A 298 14.40 -18.82 25.03
N PHE A 299 13.72 -19.90 25.41
CA PHE A 299 12.30 -20.08 25.13
C PHE A 299 11.46 -18.95 25.74
N MET A 300 11.70 -18.62 27.00
CA MET A 300 10.99 -17.53 27.70
C MET A 300 11.37 -16.14 27.15
N GLU A 301 12.59 -15.93 26.65
CA GLU A 301 12.99 -14.70 25.97
C GLU A 301 12.18 -14.50 24.68
N LYS A 302 12.03 -15.55 23.85
CA LYS A 302 11.18 -15.54 22.65
C LYS A 302 9.71 -15.23 22.98
N GLN A 303 9.16 -15.81 24.05
CA GLN A 303 7.78 -15.51 24.48
C GLN A 303 7.59 -14.04 24.89
N ARG A 304 8.55 -13.44 25.61
CA ARG A 304 8.47 -12.02 25.96
C ARG A 304 8.61 -11.11 24.73
N ALA A 305 9.51 -11.44 23.80
CA ALA A 305 9.75 -10.65 22.60
C ALA A 305 8.52 -10.53 21.68
N VAL A 306 7.80 -11.63 21.42
CA VAL A 306 6.58 -11.58 20.58
C VAL A 306 5.45 -10.79 21.24
N LEU A 307 5.31 -10.87 22.57
CA LEU A 307 4.34 -10.07 23.31
C LEU A 307 4.72 -8.58 23.42
N ALA A 308 6.01 -8.26 23.47
CA ALA A 308 6.48 -6.88 23.44
C ALA A 308 6.26 -6.26 22.05
N CYS A 309 6.47 -7.03 20.97
CA CYS A 309 6.11 -6.64 19.62
C CYS A 309 4.60 -6.35 19.49
N PHE A 310 3.74 -7.13 20.14
CA PHE A 310 2.31 -6.83 20.26
C PHE A 310 2.03 -5.53 21.02
N VAL A 311 2.62 -5.32 22.21
CA VAL A 311 2.34 -4.12 23.02
C VAL A 311 2.84 -2.85 22.34
N LEU A 312 4.00 -2.88 21.69
CA LEU A 312 4.52 -1.73 20.94
C LEU A 312 3.72 -1.46 19.67
N SER A 313 3.39 -2.47 18.85
CA SER A 313 2.59 -2.26 17.64
C SER A 313 1.15 -1.81 17.95
N SER A 314 0.51 -2.36 19.00
CA SER A 314 -0.81 -1.92 19.48
C SER A 314 -0.81 -0.47 20.00
N ASN A 315 0.32 0.06 20.45
CA ASN A 315 0.44 1.48 20.81
C ASN A 315 0.83 2.34 19.61
N ILE A 316 1.77 1.92 18.76
CA ILE A 316 2.19 2.68 17.58
C ILE A 316 1.03 2.81 16.57
N SER A 317 0.23 1.75 16.38
CA SER A 317 -0.97 1.76 15.54
C SER A 317 -1.96 2.86 15.96
N SER A 318 -2.52 2.80 17.18
CA SER A 318 -3.57 3.74 17.63
C SER A 318 -3.09 5.13 18.06
N HIS A 319 -1.79 5.44 17.96
CA HIS A 319 -1.29 6.82 18.18
C HIS A 319 -0.70 7.45 16.92
N LEU A 320 -0.30 6.67 15.90
CA LEU A 320 0.23 7.20 14.64
C LEU A 320 -0.74 7.03 13.44
N GLY A 321 -1.68 6.08 13.49
CA GLY A 321 -2.66 5.83 12.43
C GLY A 321 -2.09 5.27 11.12
N ARG A 322 -0.83 4.84 11.12
CA ARG A 322 -0.04 4.51 9.91
C ARG A 322 0.22 3.02 9.68
N ILE A 323 -0.07 2.16 10.66
CA ILE A 323 0.13 0.70 10.59
C ILE A 323 -0.95 -0.03 11.40
N ASP A 324 -1.23 -1.28 11.03
CA ASP A 324 -1.99 -2.20 11.87
C ASP A 324 -1.15 -2.69 13.07
N ALA A 325 -1.82 -3.04 14.16
CA ALA A 325 -1.21 -3.74 15.28
C ALA A 325 -0.90 -5.21 14.91
N LEU A 326 0.14 -5.81 15.51
CA LEU A 326 0.39 -7.25 15.37
C LEU A 326 -0.85 -8.03 15.83
N ARG A 327 -1.40 -8.87 14.95
CA ARG A 327 -2.63 -9.62 15.23
C ARG A 327 -2.42 -10.61 16.39
N TRP A 328 -3.25 -10.51 17.43
CA TRP A 328 -3.26 -11.48 18.53
C TRP A 328 -3.58 -12.89 18.02
N THR A 329 -2.80 -13.90 18.46
CA THR A 329 -2.93 -15.30 18.04
C THR A 329 -3.14 -16.24 19.24
N PRO A 330 -3.69 -17.45 19.06
CA PRO A 330 -3.77 -18.45 20.12
C PRO A 330 -2.40 -18.81 20.73
N GLN A 331 -1.34 -18.74 19.94
CA GLN A 331 0.03 -18.98 20.39
C GLN A 331 0.55 -17.84 21.29
N MET A 332 0.12 -16.60 21.06
CA MET A 332 0.43 -15.47 21.95
C MET A 332 -0.39 -15.51 23.24
N GLU A 333 -1.62 -16.03 23.21
CA GLU A 333 -2.39 -16.34 24.42
C GLU A 333 -1.69 -17.43 25.26
N GLU A 334 -1.12 -18.46 24.63
CA GLU A 334 -0.36 -19.48 25.33
C GLU A 334 1.00 -18.97 25.83
N ALA A 335 1.71 -18.15 25.05
CA ALA A 335 2.93 -17.44 25.48
C ALA A 335 2.68 -16.60 26.73
N LEU A 336 1.55 -15.88 26.77
CA LEU A 336 1.14 -15.08 27.91
C LEU A 336 0.83 -15.95 29.13
N ARG A 337 0.09 -17.05 28.97
CA ARG A 337 -0.18 -18.01 30.05
C ARG A 337 1.09 -18.62 30.62
N ILE A 338 2.05 -18.98 29.78
CA ILE A 338 3.35 -19.51 30.21
C ILE A 338 4.06 -18.49 31.13
N ILE A 339 4.07 -17.20 30.73
CA ILE A 339 4.63 -16.10 31.54
C ILE A 339 3.82 -15.88 32.84
N GLU A 340 2.48 -15.96 32.79
CA GLU A 340 1.61 -15.88 33.97
C GLU A 340 1.86 -17.04 34.96
N THR A 341 2.11 -18.25 34.46
CA THR A 341 2.46 -19.42 35.29
C THR A 341 3.89 -19.37 35.85
N ASN A 342 4.79 -18.54 35.31
CA ASN A 342 6.13 -18.35 35.87
C ASN A 342 6.11 -17.48 37.13
N THR A 343 5.52 -18.03 38.20
CA THR A 343 5.31 -17.35 39.48
C THR A 343 6.60 -16.92 40.19
N SER A 344 7.78 -17.35 39.72
CA SER A 344 9.10 -17.01 40.26
C SER A 344 9.52 -15.56 40.01
N SER A 345 9.06 -14.95 38.90
CA SER A 345 9.49 -13.61 38.46
C SER A 345 8.40 -12.56 38.73
N LEU A 346 8.75 -11.48 39.43
CA LEU A 346 7.88 -10.31 39.59
C LEU A 346 7.79 -9.48 38.30
N ALA A 347 8.87 -9.47 37.51
CA ALA A 347 8.92 -8.82 36.20
C ALA A 347 7.94 -9.48 35.21
N ASP A 348 7.89 -10.82 35.19
CA ASP A 348 6.99 -11.58 34.31
C ASP A 348 5.52 -11.30 34.65
N LYS A 349 5.17 -11.22 35.94
CA LYS A 349 3.81 -10.86 36.40
C LYS A 349 3.42 -9.43 36.00
N ALA A 350 4.33 -8.47 36.15
CA ALA A 350 4.10 -7.08 35.75
C ALA A 350 3.93 -6.95 34.22
N PHE A 351 4.78 -7.64 33.46
CA PHE A 351 4.71 -7.68 32.00
C PHE A 351 3.41 -8.34 31.51
N ALA A 352 3.04 -9.51 32.06
CA ALA A 352 1.78 -10.17 31.72
C ALA A 352 0.56 -9.28 32.00
N PHE A 353 0.56 -8.56 33.13
CA PHE A 353 -0.48 -7.59 33.47
C PHE A 353 -0.56 -6.43 32.44
N GLN A 354 0.58 -5.88 32.00
CA GLN A 354 0.61 -4.89 30.91
C GLN A 354 0.04 -5.47 29.60
N VAL A 355 0.40 -6.70 29.23
CA VAL A 355 -0.12 -7.36 28.02
C VAL A 355 -1.64 -7.59 28.12
N ARG A 356 -2.16 -8.02 29.28
CA ARG A 356 -3.61 -8.17 29.52
C ARG A 356 -4.36 -6.84 29.43
N LEU A 357 -3.81 -5.76 29.98
CA LEU A 357 -4.36 -4.40 29.87
C LEU A 357 -4.36 -3.91 28.41
N GLN A 358 -3.24 -4.06 27.70
CA GLN A 358 -3.13 -3.67 26.30
C GLN A 358 -4.10 -4.46 25.41
N LEU A 359 -4.26 -5.77 25.66
CA LEU A 359 -5.24 -6.61 24.95
C LEU A 359 -6.68 -6.13 25.20
N LEU A 360 -7.00 -5.64 26.41
CA LEU A 360 -8.31 -5.05 26.70
C LEU A 360 -8.50 -3.69 25.99
N LYS A 361 -7.47 -2.84 25.93
CA LYS A 361 -7.48 -1.62 25.11
C LYS A 361 -7.59 -1.92 23.62
N GLN A 362 -6.96 -2.97 23.10
CA GLN A 362 -7.10 -3.36 21.69
C GLN A 362 -8.50 -3.89 21.38
N LYS A 363 -9.15 -4.62 22.31
CA LYS A 363 -10.58 -4.97 22.20
C LYS A 363 -11.46 -3.71 22.21
N ALA A 364 -11.19 -2.76 23.09
CA ALA A 364 -11.95 -1.51 23.17
C ALA A 364 -11.80 -0.67 21.89
N ALA A 365 -10.58 -0.53 21.35
CA ALA A 365 -10.31 0.11 20.07
C ALA A 365 -11.04 -0.60 18.92
N HIS A 366 -10.91 -1.93 18.81
CA HIS A 366 -11.59 -2.69 17.77
C HIS A 366 -13.14 -2.62 17.85
N ILE A 367 -13.69 -2.54 19.06
CA ILE A 367 -15.12 -2.32 19.26
C ILE A 367 -15.51 -0.85 18.96
N ARG A 368 -14.62 0.13 19.19
CA ARG A 368 -14.86 1.53 18.82
C ARG A 368 -14.86 1.68 17.29
N GLU A 369 -13.78 1.23 16.66
CA GLU A 369 -13.63 1.06 15.21
C GLU A 369 -14.91 0.44 14.64
N GLN A 370 -15.29 -0.77 15.06
CA GLN A 370 -16.50 -1.46 14.61
C GLN A 370 -17.79 -0.66 14.83
N ASN A 371 -17.94 0.06 15.95
CA ASN A 371 -19.12 0.92 16.18
C ASN A 371 -19.14 2.16 15.28
N GLU A 372 -17.99 2.79 14.99
CA GLU A 372 -17.89 3.93 14.07
C GLU A 372 -18.13 3.49 12.61
N ILE A 373 -17.54 2.35 12.27
CA ILE A 373 -17.78 1.52 11.08
C ILE A 373 -19.27 1.19 10.92
N ASP A 374 -19.99 0.82 11.99
CA ASP A 374 -21.43 0.55 11.98
C ASP A 374 -22.28 1.83 11.97
N ARG A 375 -21.82 2.92 12.57
CA ARG A 375 -22.50 4.23 12.52
C ARG A 375 -22.53 4.82 11.13
N ALA A 376 -21.40 4.80 10.44
CA ALA A 376 -21.31 5.21 9.04
C ALA A 376 -22.02 4.23 8.08
N ARG A 377 -22.65 3.14 8.58
CA ARG A 377 -23.64 2.32 7.86
C ARG A 377 -25.10 2.55 8.27
N THR A 378 -25.37 3.20 9.40
CA THR A 378 -26.70 3.20 10.05
C THR A 378 -27.26 4.59 10.34
N ALA A 379 -26.70 5.64 9.73
CA ALA A 379 -27.15 7.02 9.90
C ALA A 379 -28.54 7.33 9.29
N THR A 380 -29.25 6.31 8.79
CA THR A 380 -30.35 6.43 7.82
C THR A 380 -31.55 5.52 8.16
N ALA A 381 -31.29 4.31 8.65
CA ALA A 381 -32.33 3.41 9.18
C ALA A 381 -32.80 3.79 10.60
N SER A 382 -34.10 3.68 10.86
CA SER A 382 -34.72 4.19 12.11
C SER A 382 -34.51 3.28 13.34
N VAL A 383 -33.52 3.60 14.18
CA VAL A 383 -33.42 3.43 15.66
C VAL A 383 -33.52 2.01 16.29
N ILE A 384 -34.20 1.05 15.68
CA ILE A 384 -34.72 -0.14 16.39
C ILE A 384 -33.73 -1.33 16.45
N THR A 385 -32.62 -1.30 15.71
CA THR A 385 -31.57 -2.34 15.73
C THR A 385 -30.22 -1.84 16.22
N SER A 386 -30.18 -1.21 17.40
CA SER A 386 -28.95 -1.15 18.21
C SER A 386 -29.21 -1.71 19.61
N MET A 387 -28.60 -2.85 19.93
CA MET A 387 -28.54 -3.42 21.28
C MET A 387 -27.12 -3.91 21.54
N PRO A 388 -26.48 -3.44 22.60
CA PRO A 388 -26.03 -2.05 22.60
C PRO A 388 -24.54 -1.92 22.96
N GLY A 389 -23.92 -0.81 22.56
CA GLY A 389 -22.57 -0.44 23.03
C GLY A 389 -22.45 -0.40 24.57
N LEU A 390 -23.57 -0.19 25.27
CA LEU A 390 -23.67 -0.28 26.74
C LEU A 390 -23.34 -1.67 27.31
N LEU A 391 -23.68 -2.78 26.62
CA LEU A 391 -23.28 -4.12 27.08
C LEU A 391 -21.78 -4.33 26.93
N TYR A 392 -21.19 -4.00 25.77
CA TYR A 392 -19.74 -4.07 25.58
C TYR A 392 -19.00 -3.18 26.58
N LEU A 393 -19.45 -1.95 26.80
CA LEU A 393 -18.92 -1.04 27.82
C LEU A 393 -18.96 -1.67 29.22
N THR A 394 -20.06 -2.32 29.59
CA THR A 394 -20.24 -2.95 30.89
C THR A 394 -19.29 -4.14 31.05
N THR A 395 -19.28 -5.07 30.09
CA THR A 395 -18.39 -6.25 30.10
C THR A 395 -16.91 -5.89 30.02
N LEU A 396 -16.53 -4.83 29.30
CA LEU A 396 -15.14 -4.32 29.28
C LEU A 396 -14.76 -3.67 30.62
N ARG A 397 -15.66 -2.92 31.26
CA ARG A 397 -15.46 -2.38 32.62
C ARG A 397 -15.34 -3.49 33.66
N GLU A 398 -16.18 -4.53 33.59
CA GLU A 398 -16.10 -5.71 34.47
C GLU A 398 -14.78 -6.46 34.27
N GLN A 399 -14.34 -6.67 33.02
CA GLN A 399 -13.03 -7.26 32.73
C GLN A 399 -11.88 -6.39 33.26
N LEU A 400 -11.96 -5.06 33.16
CA LEU A 400 -10.95 -4.15 33.71
C LEU A 400 -10.93 -4.19 35.25
N HIS A 401 -12.08 -4.10 35.91
CA HIS A 401 -12.18 -4.13 37.37
C HIS A 401 -11.74 -5.49 37.94
N GLY A 402 -12.09 -6.59 37.28
CA GLY A 402 -11.62 -7.93 37.62
C GLY A 402 -10.09 -8.04 37.46
N LEU A 403 -9.53 -7.53 36.36
CA LEU A 403 -8.09 -7.50 36.12
C LEU A 403 -7.35 -6.66 37.18
N ILE A 404 -7.81 -5.44 37.48
CA ILE A 404 -7.26 -4.58 38.54
C ILE A 404 -7.34 -5.29 39.90
N SER A 405 -8.47 -5.92 40.22
CA SER A 405 -8.66 -6.66 41.48
C SER A 405 -7.82 -7.94 41.58
N SER A 406 -7.38 -8.50 40.45
CA SER A 406 -6.46 -9.64 40.40
C SER A 406 -4.98 -9.27 40.54
N PHE A 407 -4.64 -7.97 40.48
CA PHE A 407 -3.26 -7.53 40.67
C PHE A 407 -2.83 -7.72 42.14
N PRO A 408 -1.68 -8.37 42.44
CA PRO A 408 -1.33 -8.72 43.81
C PRO A 408 -1.17 -7.50 44.75
N PRO A 409 -1.92 -7.41 45.87
CA PRO A 409 -1.82 -6.30 46.82
C PRO A 409 -0.50 -6.26 47.61
N ASP A 410 0.32 -7.32 47.52
CA ASP A 410 1.65 -7.40 48.13
C ASP A 410 2.75 -6.73 47.30
N PHE A 411 2.50 -6.46 46.00
CA PHE A 411 3.47 -5.88 45.07
C PHE A 411 4.09 -4.53 45.55
N PRO A 412 3.34 -3.61 46.20
CA PRO A 412 3.90 -2.35 46.70
C PRO A 412 4.83 -2.48 47.93
N GLN A 413 4.87 -3.63 48.62
CA GLN A 413 5.38 -3.69 50.00
C GLN A 413 6.90 -3.89 50.13
N ARG A 414 7.67 -3.97 49.02
CA ARG A 414 9.12 -4.22 49.05
C ARG A 414 10.03 -3.02 48.76
N GLY A 415 9.49 -1.79 48.79
CA GLY A 415 10.29 -0.57 48.89
C GLY A 415 9.64 0.64 48.21
N LEU A 416 10.14 1.85 48.50
CA LEU A 416 9.56 3.10 47.99
C LEU A 416 9.40 3.11 46.45
N GLY A 417 10.39 2.60 45.71
CA GLY A 417 10.35 2.54 44.25
C GLY A 417 9.30 1.58 43.67
N ASP A 418 8.94 0.50 44.39
CA ASP A 418 7.97 -0.48 43.89
C ASP A 418 6.53 0.04 44.00
N ALA A 419 6.24 0.94 44.95
CA ALA A 419 4.99 1.69 44.99
C ALA A 419 4.83 2.62 43.77
N GLN A 420 5.90 3.29 43.33
CA GLN A 420 5.89 4.17 42.16
C GLN A 420 5.79 3.37 40.84
N ARG A 421 6.51 2.24 40.73
CA ARG A 421 6.37 1.29 39.60
C ARG A 421 4.96 0.72 39.50
N THR A 422 4.37 0.31 40.63
CA THR A 422 2.96 -0.11 40.69
C THR A 422 2.02 1.03 40.23
N GLY A 423 2.34 2.27 40.61
CA GLY A 423 1.67 3.47 40.12
C GLY A 423 1.66 3.60 38.59
N ALA A 424 2.72 3.20 37.89
CA ALA A 424 2.76 3.23 36.41
C ALA A 424 1.77 2.23 35.78
N PHE A 425 1.66 1.01 36.31
CA PHE A 425 0.71 0.01 35.81
C PHE A 425 -0.75 0.41 36.10
N ILE A 426 -1.03 0.99 37.27
CA ILE A 426 -2.34 1.56 37.61
C ILE A 426 -2.67 2.79 36.72
N THR A 427 -1.67 3.61 36.41
CA THR A 427 -1.81 4.75 35.48
C THR A 427 -2.21 4.26 34.09
N HIS A 428 -1.58 3.20 33.58
CA HIS A 428 -2.00 2.57 32.33
C HIS A 428 -3.41 1.96 32.43
N ALA A 429 -3.81 1.37 33.57
CA ALA A 429 -5.17 0.88 33.76
C ALA A 429 -6.24 1.98 33.69
N HIS A 430 -6.01 3.17 34.25
CA HIS A 430 -6.89 4.34 34.07
C HIS A 430 -6.89 4.86 32.62
N TYR A 431 -5.80 4.72 31.88
CA TYR A 431 -5.77 5.01 30.44
C TYR A 431 -6.59 3.98 29.63
N VAL A 432 -6.57 2.68 29.99
CA VAL A 432 -7.45 1.67 29.40
C VAL A 432 -8.93 1.98 29.72
N GLU A 433 -9.22 2.40 30.95
CA GLU A 433 -10.57 2.86 31.35
C GLU A 433 -11.03 4.06 30.53
N LEU A 434 -10.15 5.06 30.35
CA LEU A 434 -10.40 6.23 29.52
C LEU A 434 -10.67 5.83 28.05
N TYR A 435 -9.96 4.83 27.51
CA TYR A 435 -10.21 4.26 26.18
C TYR A 435 -11.58 3.54 26.10
N ILE A 436 -11.97 2.80 27.15
CA ILE A 436 -13.28 2.14 27.23
C ILE A 436 -14.42 3.18 27.34
N ASN A 437 -14.24 4.25 28.11
CA ASN A 437 -15.24 5.31 28.29
C ASN A 437 -15.58 6.05 26.99
N GLN A 438 -14.65 6.12 26.02
CA GLN A 438 -14.87 6.72 24.70
C GLN A 438 -15.93 5.97 23.87
N LEU A 439 -16.14 4.66 24.09
CA LEU A 439 -17.20 3.90 23.43
C LEU A 439 -18.58 4.52 23.64
N ALA A 440 -18.79 5.18 24.77
CA ALA A 440 -20.03 5.86 25.12
C ALA A 440 -20.15 7.29 24.57
N TYR A 441 -19.05 7.89 24.08
CA TYR A 441 -19.14 9.16 23.32
C TYR A 441 -19.96 8.97 22.05
N SER A 442 -19.94 7.76 21.49
CA SER A 442 -20.78 7.41 20.36
C SER A 442 -22.28 7.55 20.68
N ILE A 443 -22.77 7.24 21.88
CA ILE A 443 -24.22 7.04 22.16
C ILE A 443 -25.00 8.32 21.80
N SER A 444 -26.00 8.22 20.91
CA SER A 444 -26.70 9.40 20.38
C SER A 444 -27.52 10.15 21.44
N CYS A 445 -27.72 11.44 21.20
CA CYS A 445 -28.65 12.29 21.97
C CYS A 445 -30.12 12.01 21.60
N ASP A 446 -30.40 11.51 20.40
CA ASP A 446 -31.75 11.44 19.82
C ASP A 446 -32.61 10.25 20.31
N SER A 447 -32.44 9.86 21.58
CA SER A 447 -33.37 8.94 22.24
C SER A 447 -34.62 9.70 22.67
N PRO A 448 -35.81 9.47 22.09
CA PRO A 448 -37.01 10.19 22.49
C PRO A 448 -37.38 9.87 23.94
N PRO A 449 -37.99 10.81 24.69
CA PRO A 449 -38.56 10.50 26.00
C PRO A 449 -39.66 9.45 25.83
N LEU A 450 -39.50 8.28 26.45
CA LEU A 450 -40.55 7.27 26.50
C LEU A 450 -41.72 7.80 27.33
N ASP A 451 -42.93 7.74 26.77
CA ASP A 451 -44.13 8.32 27.38
C ASP A 451 -44.47 7.63 28.72
N LEU A 452 -44.67 8.42 29.76
CA LEU A 452 -44.78 7.97 31.15
C LEU A 452 -46.22 7.59 31.55
N SER A 453 -46.96 6.95 30.64
CA SER A 453 -48.34 6.49 30.84
C SER A 453 -48.46 4.96 30.85
N GLY A 454 -47.63 4.28 31.66
CA GLY A 454 -47.67 2.82 31.87
C GLY A 454 -47.36 2.43 33.32
N PRO A 455 -47.98 1.38 33.88
CA PRO A 455 -47.84 1.03 35.30
C PRO A 455 -46.44 0.52 35.66
N THR A 456 -45.95 0.92 36.82
CA THR A 456 -44.56 0.74 37.28
C THR A 456 -44.21 -0.69 37.69
N THR A 457 -43.35 -1.36 36.92
CA THR A 457 -42.48 -2.46 37.39
C THR A 457 -41.13 -2.48 36.63
N GLY A 458 -40.00 -2.37 37.33
CA GLY A 458 -38.71 -2.86 36.82
C GLY A 458 -37.70 -1.87 36.21
N GLY A 459 -37.24 -0.87 36.96
CA GLY A 459 -35.80 -0.50 37.02
C GLY A 459 -35.00 -0.11 35.75
N GLY A 460 -35.62 0.30 34.64
CA GLY A 460 -34.89 0.71 33.43
C GLY A 460 -34.12 2.04 33.58
N GLN A 461 -32.81 2.03 33.36
CA GLN A 461 -32.01 3.26 33.26
C GLN A 461 -32.13 3.91 31.88
N LEU A 462 -32.26 5.24 31.84
CA LEU A 462 -32.44 6.01 30.61
C LEU A 462 -31.11 6.19 29.83
N PRO A 463 -31.07 6.00 28.50
CA PRO A 463 -29.82 5.99 27.72
C PRO A 463 -28.91 7.23 27.88
N GLY A 464 -29.49 8.43 27.93
CA GLY A 464 -28.74 9.68 28.06
C GLY A 464 -27.91 9.79 29.35
N PHE A 465 -28.35 9.14 30.43
CA PHE A 465 -27.63 9.14 31.71
C PHE A 465 -26.30 8.37 31.63
N GLU A 466 -26.26 7.27 30.87
CA GLU A 466 -25.03 6.48 30.73
C GLU A 466 -23.98 7.20 29.88
N ARG A 467 -24.36 7.95 28.82
CA ARG A 467 -23.41 8.84 28.11
C ARG A 467 -22.80 9.88 29.07
N LEU A 468 -23.63 10.57 29.86
CA LEU A 468 -23.19 11.58 30.82
C LEU A 468 -22.24 11.00 31.88
N LYS A 469 -22.59 9.83 32.42
CA LYS A 469 -21.78 9.04 33.37
C LYS A 469 -20.44 8.59 32.78
N CYS A 470 -20.34 8.38 31.46
CA CYS A 470 -19.08 8.05 30.80
C CYS A 470 -18.23 9.28 30.47
N LEU A 471 -18.84 10.41 30.09
CA LEU A 471 -18.16 11.70 29.99
C LEU A 471 -17.55 12.08 31.35
N TRP A 472 -18.32 11.94 32.45
CA TRP A 472 -17.79 12.13 33.80
C TRP A 472 -16.76 11.06 34.20
N GLY A 473 -16.99 9.80 33.84
CA GLY A 473 -16.03 8.71 34.01
C GLY A 473 -14.67 9.02 33.37
N SER A 474 -14.64 9.64 32.18
CA SER A 474 -13.41 10.13 31.57
C SER A 474 -12.73 11.24 32.38
N VAL A 475 -13.48 12.16 33.01
CA VAL A 475 -12.92 13.16 33.95
C VAL A 475 -12.31 12.47 35.18
N GLU A 476 -12.96 11.45 35.73
CA GLU A 476 -12.47 10.67 36.89
C GLU A 476 -11.23 9.83 36.55
N SER A 477 -11.21 9.13 35.40
CA SER A 477 -10.03 8.40 34.93
C SER A 477 -8.86 9.35 34.63
N ILE A 478 -9.10 10.53 34.05
CA ILE A 478 -8.08 11.58 33.85
C ILE A 478 -7.57 12.12 35.20
N ARG A 479 -8.46 12.44 36.16
CA ARG A 479 -8.05 12.88 37.51
C ARG A 479 -7.20 11.82 38.20
N SER A 480 -7.55 10.54 38.05
CA SER A 480 -6.82 9.41 38.63
C SER A 480 -5.46 9.18 37.96
N TRP A 481 -5.40 9.30 36.63
CA TRP A 481 -4.15 9.30 35.86
C TRP A 481 -3.22 10.43 36.33
N LEU A 482 -3.75 11.67 36.44
CA LEU A 482 -3.00 12.84 36.92
C LEU A 482 -2.53 12.67 38.37
N ASN A 483 -3.40 12.20 39.27
CA ASN A 483 -3.06 11.94 40.67
C ASN A 483 -1.95 10.88 40.83
N ASN A 484 -1.80 9.96 39.88
CA ASN A 484 -0.66 9.03 39.85
C ASN A 484 0.57 9.66 39.19
N PHE A 485 0.40 10.38 38.08
CA PHE A 485 1.48 11.14 37.43
C PHE A 485 2.18 12.10 38.41
N TYR A 486 1.43 12.74 39.31
CA TYR A 486 1.99 13.65 40.31
C TYR A 486 2.92 12.97 41.33
N LYS A 487 2.82 11.65 41.52
CA LYS A 487 3.64 10.85 42.46
C LYS A 487 5.02 10.45 41.92
N PHE A 488 5.26 10.57 40.61
CA PHE A 488 6.59 10.40 40.04
C PHE A 488 7.48 11.60 40.40
N SER A 489 8.72 11.35 40.82
CA SER A 489 9.77 12.36 40.87
C SER A 489 10.19 12.77 39.46
N SER A 490 10.88 13.90 39.30
CA SER A 490 11.36 14.32 37.97
C SER A 490 12.42 13.36 37.43
N SER A 491 13.18 12.68 38.30
CA SER A 491 14.10 11.60 37.91
C SER A 491 13.40 10.33 37.41
N ASP A 492 12.23 9.97 37.96
CA ASP A 492 11.48 8.78 37.51
C ASP A 492 11.01 8.91 36.05
N LEU A 493 10.71 10.13 35.61
CA LEU A 493 10.26 10.43 34.24
C LEU A 493 11.28 9.99 33.18
N VAL A 494 12.57 9.94 33.51
CA VAL A 494 13.62 9.52 32.58
C VAL A 494 13.48 8.06 32.16
N GLY A 495 12.88 7.22 33.01
CA GLY A 495 12.66 5.79 32.75
C GLY A 495 11.46 5.47 31.84
N LEU A 496 10.54 6.42 31.65
CA LEU A 496 9.21 6.12 31.11
C LEU A 496 9.23 5.92 29.58
N PRO A 497 8.64 4.81 29.07
CA PRO A 497 8.63 4.49 27.64
C PRO A 497 7.76 5.44 26.81
N PHE A 498 7.97 5.45 25.49
CA PHE A 498 7.19 6.24 24.50
C PHE A 498 5.67 6.13 24.74
N HIS A 499 5.18 4.91 24.96
CA HIS A 499 3.76 4.63 25.16
C HIS A 499 3.19 5.11 26.52
N PHE A 500 3.99 5.74 27.39
CA PHE A 500 3.50 6.52 28.54
C PHE A 500 3.23 7.97 28.14
N TRP A 501 4.17 8.58 27.40
CA TRP A 501 4.07 9.96 26.91
C TRP A 501 2.88 10.16 25.97
N SER A 502 2.55 9.15 25.18
CA SER A 502 1.34 9.17 24.34
C SER A 502 0.04 9.16 25.16
N GLN A 503 -0.01 8.47 26.31
CA GLN A 503 -1.16 8.52 27.24
C GLN A 503 -1.34 9.94 27.82
N MET A 504 -0.24 10.62 28.17
CA MET A 504 -0.27 11.98 28.67
C MET A 504 -0.91 12.94 27.66
N ILE A 505 -0.52 12.83 26.37
CA ILE A 505 -1.07 13.63 25.27
C ILE A 505 -2.56 13.34 25.05
N LEU A 506 -2.99 12.07 25.20
CA LEU A 506 -4.39 11.70 25.14
C LEU A 506 -5.21 12.33 26.29
N CYS A 507 -4.74 12.19 27.53
CA CYS A 507 -5.40 12.73 28.72
C CYS A 507 -5.56 14.27 28.63
N VAL A 508 -4.53 15.00 28.20
CA VAL A 508 -4.58 16.45 27.99
C VAL A 508 -5.56 16.82 26.87
N THR A 509 -5.58 16.09 25.76
CA THR A 509 -6.49 16.37 24.63
C THR A 509 -7.95 16.11 24.99
N ILE A 510 -8.26 15.01 25.68
CA ILE A 510 -9.63 14.72 26.12
C ILE A 510 -10.08 15.71 27.19
N LEU A 511 -9.22 16.06 28.17
CA LEU A 511 -9.57 17.09 29.16
C LEU A 511 -9.84 18.46 28.52
N LYS A 512 -9.03 18.84 27.53
CA LYS A 512 -9.23 20.05 26.71
C LYS A 512 -10.60 20.06 26.03
N TYR A 513 -11.03 18.94 25.45
CA TYR A 513 -12.35 18.78 24.85
C TYR A 513 -13.48 18.88 25.89
N LEU A 514 -13.42 18.08 26.96
CA LEU A 514 -14.43 18.04 28.02
C LEU A 514 -14.60 19.40 28.74
N SER A 515 -13.53 20.20 28.84
CA SER A 515 -13.53 21.55 29.44
C SER A 515 -14.24 22.62 28.60
N VAL A 516 -14.51 22.36 27.32
CA VAL A 516 -15.16 23.31 26.39
C VAL A 516 -16.46 22.81 25.77
N LEU A 517 -16.72 21.49 25.80
CA LEU A 517 -17.90 20.79 25.27
C LEU A 517 -19.23 21.52 25.60
N GLU A 518 -20.02 21.79 24.57
CA GLU A 518 -21.30 22.48 24.66
C GLU A 518 -22.45 21.48 24.50
N ASP A 519 -23.06 21.10 25.61
CA ASP A 519 -24.17 20.14 25.72
C ASP A 519 -25.11 20.63 26.84
N PRO A 520 -26.45 20.69 26.64
CA PRO A 520 -27.39 21.23 27.63
C PRO A 520 -27.35 20.52 29.00
N THR A 521 -26.82 19.30 29.08
CA THR A 521 -26.71 18.49 30.30
C THR A 521 -25.31 18.49 30.93
N TRP A 522 -24.33 19.15 30.30
CA TRP A 522 -22.92 19.11 30.70
C TRP A 522 -22.45 20.42 31.35
N ASN A 523 -22.29 20.41 32.68
CA ASN A 523 -21.74 21.58 33.37
C ASN A 523 -20.22 21.68 33.19
N ARG A 524 -19.80 22.48 32.20
CA ARG A 524 -18.40 22.84 31.95
C ARG A 524 -17.66 23.38 33.16
N GLN A 525 -18.35 24.02 34.11
CA GLN A 525 -17.69 24.54 35.30
C GLN A 525 -17.36 23.42 36.31
N ASP A 526 -18.22 22.41 36.45
CA ASP A 526 -17.93 21.27 37.33
C ASP A 526 -16.73 20.46 36.81
N VAL A 527 -16.56 20.34 35.49
CA VAL A 527 -15.35 19.75 34.89
C VAL A 527 -14.09 20.53 35.25
N ARG A 528 -14.14 21.87 35.17
CA ARG A 528 -13.00 22.75 35.50
C ARG A 528 -12.69 22.76 36.99
N ASN A 529 -13.71 22.64 37.84
CA ASN A 529 -13.57 22.46 39.29
C ASN A 529 -12.98 21.07 39.62
N ALA A 530 -13.37 20.04 38.86
CA ALA A 530 -12.96 18.66 39.01
C ALA A 530 -11.51 18.39 38.59
N VAL A 531 -11.05 19.04 37.50
CA VAL A 531 -9.66 19.03 37.02
C VAL A 531 -9.36 20.36 36.33
N ASP A 532 -8.58 21.23 36.98
CA ASP A 532 -8.09 22.46 36.36
C ASP A 532 -7.03 22.10 35.29
N LEU A 533 -7.40 22.29 34.03
CA LEU A 533 -6.55 22.05 32.85
C LEU A 533 -5.28 22.92 32.85
N ILE A 534 -5.34 24.16 33.34
CA ILE A 534 -4.18 25.06 33.36
C ILE A 534 -3.23 24.63 34.47
N ALA A 535 -3.75 24.38 35.68
CA ALA A 535 -2.94 23.91 36.80
C ALA A 535 -2.31 22.53 36.53
N ALA A 536 -3.05 21.62 35.88
CA ALA A 536 -2.52 20.31 35.48
C ALA A 536 -1.37 20.43 34.48
N ILE A 537 -1.52 21.28 33.45
CA ILE A 537 -0.45 21.59 32.48
C ILE A 537 0.75 22.25 33.18
N ASP A 538 0.53 23.17 34.12
CA ASP A 538 1.61 23.83 34.89
C ASP A 538 2.41 22.85 35.75
N VAL A 539 1.75 21.85 36.36
CA VAL A 539 2.46 20.79 37.13
C VAL A 539 3.22 19.83 36.21
N MET A 540 2.72 19.55 34.99
CA MET A 540 3.48 18.78 33.99
C MET A 540 4.73 19.54 33.55
N ILE A 541 4.60 20.81 33.16
CA ILE A 541 5.72 21.68 32.76
C ILE A 541 6.76 21.74 33.87
N GLN A 542 6.36 22.06 35.11
CA GLN A 542 7.27 22.15 36.26
C GLN A 542 8.04 20.85 36.55
N LYS A 543 7.45 19.67 36.29
CA LYS A 543 8.15 18.40 36.44
C LYS A 543 9.11 18.13 35.27
N LEU A 544 8.69 18.42 34.04
CA LEU A 544 9.51 18.24 32.84
C LEU A 544 10.76 19.15 32.84
N ASP A 545 10.60 20.43 33.20
CA ASP A 545 11.71 21.38 33.30
C ASP A 545 12.72 20.99 34.40
N ARG A 546 12.25 20.34 35.47
CA ARG A 546 13.11 19.83 36.56
C ARG A 546 13.84 18.55 36.23
N VAL A 547 13.47 17.81 35.18
CA VAL A 547 14.15 16.54 34.81
C VAL A 547 15.65 16.77 34.63
N GLY A 548 16.05 17.80 33.87
CA GLY A 548 17.47 18.11 33.63
C GLY A 548 18.25 18.56 34.88
N ILE A 549 17.54 19.11 35.89
CA ILE A 549 18.14 19.62 37.13
C ILE A 549 18.29 18.51 38.17
N GLU A 550 17.24 17.71 38.39
CA GLU A 550 17.19 16.71 39.46
C GLU A 550 17.94 15.40 39.12
N SER A 551 18.24 15.16 37.83
CA SER A 551 18.85 13.90 37.36
C SER A 551 20.37 13.95 37.12
N ASN A 552 21.04 15.11 37.28
CA ASN A 552 22.42 15.37 36.85
C ASN A 552 22.69 15.13 35.34
N LEU A 553 21.66 15.00 34.51
CA LEU A 553 21.82 14.79 33.06
C LEU A 553 22.13 16.09 32.33
N GLN A 554 23.39 16.28 31.93
CA GLN A 554 23.81 17.38 31.04
C GLN A 554 23.14 17.25 29.65
N CYS A 555 21.98 17.90 29.47
CA CYS A 555 21.28 17.95 28.18
C CYS A 555 20.36 19.17 28.06
N ASP A 556 20.81 20.19 27.32
CA ASP A 556 20.04 21.42 27.03
C ASP A 556 18.90 21.20 26.01
N ASP A 557 18.96 20.11 25.21
CA ASP A 557 17.98 19.74 24.18
C ASP A 557 17.38 18.34 24.44
N SER A 558 16.64 18.20 25.54
CA SER A 558 15.98 16.93 25.91
C SER A 558 14.56 16.79 25.34
N LEU A 559 14.03 15.56 25.26
CA LEU A 559 12.60 15.32 24.98
C LEU A 559 11.70 16.06 25.99
N TYR A 560 12.12 16.16 27.24
CA TYR A 560 11.34 16.80 28.30
C TYR A 560 11.19 18.31 28.02
N ASN A 561 12.23 18.94 27.46
CA ASN A 561 12.20 20.35 27.04
C ASN A 561 11.23 20.55 25.85
N LEU A 562 11.17 19.57 24.92
CA LEU A 562 10.19 19.58 23.84
C LEU A 562 8.74 19.39 24.35
N LEU A 563 8.50 18.39 25.20
CA LEU A 563 7.18 18.17 25.81
C LEU A 563 6.73 19.40 26.63
N SER A 564 7.64 20.05 27.35
CA SER A 564 7.41 21.31 28.07
C SER A 564 7.04 22.46 27.12
N LYS A 565 7.78 22.64 26.01
CA LYS A 565 7.44 23.63 24.95
C LYS A 565 6.05 23.38 24.35
N LEU A 566 5.66 22.12 24.12
CA LEU A 566 4.34 21.75 23.58
C LEU A 566 3.21 22.00 24.60
N LEU A 567 3.41 21.59 25.84
CA LEU A 567 2.49 21.87 26.94
C LEU A 567 2.33 23.37 27.17
N SER A 568 3.40 24.16 27.03
CA SER A 568 3.37 25.63 27.09
C SER A 568 2.51 26.24 25.98
N LYS A 569 2.60 25.74 24.73
CA LYS A 569 1.68 26.14 23.63
C LYS A 569 0.23 25.81 23.98
N CYS A 570 -0.04 24.61 24.54
CA CYS A 570 -1.38 24.23 25.01
C CYS A 570 -1.90 25.10 26.17
N ARG A 571 -1.02 25.50 27.10
CA ARG A 571 -1.32 26.39 28.23
C ARG A 571 -1.82 27.76 27.75
N VAL A 572 -1.11 28.36 26.79
CA VAL A 572 -1.45 29.68 26.22
C VAL A 572 -2.83 29.62 25.54
N TRP A 573 -3.09 28.56 24.76
CA TRP A 573 -4.40 28.33 24.16
C TRP A 573 -5.50 28.20 25.22
N ALA A 574 -5.26 27.44 26.29
CA ALA A 574 -6.23 27.20 27.35
C ALA A 574 -6.58 28.50 28.08
N GLY A 575 -5.58 29.28 28.50
CA GLY A 575 -5.78 30.59 29.14
C GLY A 575 -6.57 31.55 28.25
N ALA A 576 -6.20 31.67 26.96
CA ALA A 576 -6.88 32.58 26.04
C ALA A 576 -8.36 32.24 25.79
N ARG A 577 -8.72 30.94 25.78
CA ARG A 577 -10.09 30.48 25.50
C ARG A 577 -10.96 30.35 26.74
N LEU A 578 -10.39 29.96 27.89
CA LEU A 578 -11.13 29.86 29.16
C LEU A 578 -11.40 31.24 29.78
N ASN A 579 -10.45 32.19 29.72
CA ASN A 579 -10.66 33.54 30.26
C ASN A 579 -11.78 34.31 29.53
N LYS A 580 -11.94 34.11 28.21
CA LYS A 580 -13.04 34.73 27.44
C LYS A 580 -14.43 34.28 27.90
N ALA A 581 -14.58 33.03 28.37
CA ALA A 581 -15.86 32.53 28.87
C ALA A 581 -16.30 33.23 30.18
N CYS A 582 -15.34 33.65 31.01
CA CYS A 582 -15.60 34.27 32.31
C CYS A 582 -16.12 35.72 32.19
N GLN A 583 -15.82 36.42 31.08
CA GLN A 583 -16.24 37.81 30.87
C GLN A 583 -17.71 37.98 30.40
N ILE A 584 -18.39 36.90 30.03
CA ILE A 584 -19.74 36.96 29.43
C ILE A 584 -20.85 36.92 30.49
N GLN A 585 -20.58 36.46 31.72
CA GLN A 585 -21.56 36.34 32.81
C GLN A 585 -21.78 37.65 33.61
N GLY A 586 -21.58 38.82 33.00
CA GLY A 586 -21.35 40.09 33.71
C GLY A 586 -22.21 41.30 33.33
N VAL A 587 -23.39 41.12 32.70
CA VAL A 587 -24.34 42.23 32.43
C VAL A 587 -25.78 41.76 32.65
N ASP A 588 -26.60 42.61 33.26
CA ASP A 588 -27.95 42.26 33.74
C ASP A 588 -29.10 42.36 32.72
N LEU A 589 -30.08 41.51 32.97
CA LEU A 589 -31.49 41.49 32.58
C LEU A 589 -32.11 42.81 32.03
N ASN A 590 -32.71 42.75 30.83
CA ASN A 590 -34.17 42.99 30.68
C ASN A 590 -34.76 42.69 29.29
N HIS A 591 -36.09 42.46 29.29
CA HIS A 591 -37.06 42.44 28.18
C HIS A 591 -36.95 41.40 27.04
N GLY A 592 -38.12 40.79 26.77
CA GLY A 592 -38.60 40.56 25.39
C GLY A 592 -38.60 39.10 24.95
N ALA A 593 -39.73 38.41 25.13
CA ALA A 593 -39.92 37.08 24.58
C ALA A 593 -40.13 37.11 23.07
N ASP A 594 -39.47 36.20 22.35
CA ASP A 594 -40.18 35.23 21.52
C ASP A 594 -39.40 33.90 21.50
N SER A 595 -40.05 32.78 21.20
CA SER A 595 -39.46 31.45 21.45
C SER A 595 -39.72 30.41 20.35
N SER A 596 -38.74 30.21 19.46
CA SER A 596 -38.67 29.07 18.54
C SER A 596 -37.25 28.82 18.03
N GLU A 597 -36.94 27.54 17.78
CA GLU A 597 -35.85 27.02 16.92
C GLU A 597 -34.39 27.35 17.29
N THR A 598 -33.84 26.57 18.23
CA THR A 598 -32.41 26.24 18.28
C THR A 598 -32.21 24.72 18.17
N SER A 599 -32.03 24.20 16.96
CA SER A 599 -31.65 22.79 16.75
C SER A 599 -30.15 22.62 16.93
N HIS A 600 -29.75 21.85 17.95
CA HIS A 600 -28.34 21.60 18.27
C HIS A 600 -27.66 20.72 17.19
N ASN A 601 -26.48 21.12 16.73
CA ASN A 601 -25.63 20.30 15.86
C ASN A 601 -24.30 19.97 16.57
N SER A 602 -24.41 19.23 17.68
CA SER A 602 -23.32 18.91 18.61
C SER A 602 -22.53 17.67 18.16
N ASN A 603 -21.97 17.71 16.95
CA ASN A 603 -21.10 16.64 16.46
C ASN A 603 -19.78 16.60 17.25
N ILE A 604 -19.52 15.44 17.84
CA ILE A 604 -18.31 15.14 18.61
C ILE A 604 -17.15 14.93 17.62
N PRO A 605 -16.00 15.62 17.76
CA PRO A 605 -14.84 15.33 16.95
C PRO A 605 -14.36 13.91 17.18
N ASP A 606 -14.14 13.18 16.08
CA ASP A 606 -13.59 11.83 16.08
C ASP A 606 -12.23 11.81 16.80
N LEU A 607 -12.06 10.83 17.67
CA LEU A 607 -10.95 10.73 18.60
C LEU A 607 -9.70 10.13 17.95
N ASP A 608 -9.84 9.45 16.80
CA ASP A 608 -8.70 9.00 15.99
C ASP A 608 -8.15 10.09 15.07
N GLN A 609 -8.76 11.29 15.05
CA GLN A 609 -8.17 12.49 14.41
C GLN A 609 -7.00 13.10 15.21
N MET A 610 -6.21 12.27 15.91
CA MET A 610 -4.97 12.65 16.63
C MET A 610 -3.78 12.94 15.68
N MET A 611 -4.05 13.53 14.51
CA MET A 611 -3.05 13.96 13.53
C MET A 611 -2.06 15.03 14.06
N TRP A 612 -2.27 15.55 15.27
CA TRP A 612 -1.40 16.57 15.88
C TRP A 612 0.06 16.12 16.06
N MET A 613 0.34 14.81 16.22
CA MET A 613 1.71 14.29 16.21
C MET A 613 2.40 14.35 14.83
N GLN A 614 1.65 14.62 13.75
CA GLN A 614 2.19 14.75 12.40
C GLN A 614 2.41 16.23 11.99
N SER A 615 1.87 17.21 12.73
CA SER A 615 1.97 18.65 12.43
C SER A 615 2.99 19.40 13.31
N MET A 616 4.07 18.73 13.70
CA MET A 616 5.02 19.22 14.71
C MET A 616 6.25 19.92 14.10
N ASP A 617 6.01 20.96 13.29
CA ASP A 617 7.08 21.88 12.88
C ASP A 617 7.64 22.63 14.11
N LEU A 618 8.96 22.53 14.28
CA LEU A 618 9.68 23.10 15.42
C LEU A 618 10.61 24.27 15.07
N GLU A 619 10.79 24.58 13.78
CA GLU A 619 11.74 25.61 13.34
C GLU A 619 11.15 27.04 13.28
N ASN A 620 9.82 27.19 13.35
CA ASN A 620 9.16 28.50 13.34
C ASN A 620 8.97 29.08 14.77
N GLU A 621 9.95 29.83 15.25
CA GLU A 621 9.79 30.75 16.40
C GLU A 621 9.03 32.02 16.01
N GLN A 622 7.74 31.89 15.70
CA GLN A 622 6.82 33.03 15.69
C GLN A 622 5.43 32.62 16.19
N CYS A 623 4.95 33.34 17.21
CA CYS A 623 3.63 33.14 17.80
C CYS A 623 2.56 33.93 17.02
N PRO A 624 1.52 33.28 16.48
CA PRO A 624 0.36 33.99 15.95
C PRO A 624 -0.54 34.46 17.12
N GLU A 625 -0.33 35.70 17.57
CA GLU A 625 -1.29 36.34 18.48
C GLU A 625 -2.67 36.50 17.82
N PRO A 626 -3.77 36.29 18.56
CA PRO A 626 -5.13 36.48 18.05
C PRO A 626 -5.48 37.97 17.97
N LYS A 627 -4.98 38.67 16.94
CA LYS A 627 -5.29 40.09 16.69
C LYS A 627 -6.78 40.29 16.42
N LEU A 628 -7.49 40.81 17.43
CA LEU A 628 -8.91 41.11 17.37
C LEU A 628 -9.13 42.62 17.17
N ASN A 629 -9.76 42.96 16.04
CA ASN A 629 -10.39 44.26 15.70
C ASN A 629 -9.52 45.48 15.34
N ARG A 630 -10.17 46.36 14.54
CA ARG A 630 -9.84 47.75 14.15
C ARG A 630 -8.59 48.02 13.28
N VAL A 631 -8.87 48.25 12.00
CA VAL A 631 -8.61 49.56 11.37
C VAL A 631 -9.91 50.02 10.68
N GLU A 632 -10.16 51.32 10.64
CA GLU A 632 -11.35 51.97 10.07
C GLU A 632 -10.89 52.98 8.99
N LEU A 633 -11.75 53.30 8.02
CA LEU A 633 -11.55 54.26 6.91
C LEU A 633 -10.40 54.00 5.92
N LEU A 634 -10.79 53.79 4.66
CA LEU A 634 -10.54 54.80 3.62
C LEU A 634 -11.73 54.82 2.64
N ARG A 635 -12.11 56.01 2.16
CA ARG A 635 -13.23 56.22 1.22
C ARG A 635 -12.71 56.49 -0.19
N ALA A 636 -13.39 55.94 -1.20
CA ALA A 636 -13.30 56.35 -2.61
C ALA A 636 -14.59 55.97 -3.39
N ASP A 637 -15.67 56.70 -3.09
CA ASP A 637 -16.78 57.13 -3.99
C ASP A 637 -17.33 56.24 -5.14
N LEU A 638 -18.61 55.87 -4.96
CA LEU A 638 -19.74 55.98 -5.93
C LEU A 638 -19.88 54.95 -7.11
N PRO A 639 -21.10 54.72 -7.67
CA PRO A 639 -22.20 54.05 -6.94
C PRO A 639 -23.06 53.05 -7.76
N ALA A 640 -23.83 52.24 -7.02
CA ALA A 640 -25.22 51.81 -7.28
C ALA A 640 -25.70 51.35 -8.68
N VAL A 641 -26.17 50.10 -8.73
CA VAL A 641 -27.58 49.83 -9.04
C VAL A 641 -28.20 49.10 -7.83
N LEU A 642 -29.41 49.49 -7.41
CA LEU A 642 -30.09 48.93 -6.24
C LEU A 642 -31.60 48.87 -6.52
N GLY A 643 -32.17 47.66 -6.51
CA GLY A 643 -33.62 47.45 -6.61
C GLY A 643 -34.02 46.20 -7.40
N ILE A 644 -35.15 45.62 -7.02
CA ILE A 644 -35.71 44.34 -7.50
C ILE A 644 -34.92 43.11 -6.98
N GLY A 645 -35.54 42.16 -6.29
CA GLY A 645 -36.93 42.12 -5.82
C GLY A 645 -37.29 40.74 -5.25
N ILE A 646 -38.12 40.72 -4.20
CA ILE A 646 -38.53 39.54 -3.42
C ILE A 646 -39.08 38.43 -4.33
N ALA A 647 -38.22 37.49 -4.77
CA ALA A 647 -38.57 36.44 -5.73
C ALA A 647 -37.69 35.17 -5.65
N GLN A 648 -36.87 34.97 -4.61
CA GLN A 648 -35.90 33.85 -4.57
C GLN A 648 -35.62 33.29 -3.16
N LEU A 649 -36.69 33.06 -2.38
CA LEU A 649 -36.63 32.50 -1.02
C LEU A 649 -37.29 31.10 -0.91
N ALA A 650 -37.31 30.36 -2.02
CA ALA A 650 -37.92 29.03 -2.14
C ALA A 650 -36.97 27.95 -2.72
N TYR A 651 -35.67 28.22 -2.78
CA TYR A 651 -34.68 27.37 -3.47
C TYR A 651 -33.37 27.12 -2.68
N LEU A 652 -33.37 27.39 -1.37
CA LEU A 652 -32.24 27.10 -0.45
C LEU A 652 -32.69 26.43 0.85
N LEU A 653 -33.68 25.54 0.77
CA LEU A 653 -33.66 24.38 1.67
C LEU A 653 -32.58 23.42 1.14
N PRO A 654 -31.62 22.95 1.95
CA PRO A 654 -30.88 21.77 1.57
C PRO A 654 -31.90 20.63 1.47
N LEU A 655 -31.98 20.00 0.30
CA LEU A 655 -32.59 18.68 0.19
C LEU A 655 -31.86 17.80 1.20
N ALA A 656 -32.57 17.36 2.24
CA ALA A 656 -32.04 16.40 3.20
C ALA A 656 -31.49 15.23 2.38
N ALA A 657 -30.19 14.95 2.52
CA ALA A 657 -29.50 14.02 1.65
C ALA A 657 -30.10 12.63 1.86
N ALA A 658 -31.05 12.27 1.00
CA ALA A 658 -31.69 10.97 1.02
C ALA A 658 -30.59 9.93 0.89
N ASP A 659 -30.58 8.96 1.81
CA ASP A 659 -29.52 7.97 1.88
C ASP A 659 -29.28 7.37 0.51
N TRP A 660 -28.04 7.39 0.06
CA TRP A 660 -27.69 6.77 -1.20
C TRP A 660 -27.70 5.23 -1.10
N THR A 661 -27.67 4.65 0.11
CA THR A 661 -27.81 3.20 0.34
C THR A 661 -29.27 2.74 0.39
N GLU A 662 -30.20 3.47 1.00
CA GLU A 662 -31.64 3.14 0.96
C GLU A 662 -32.36 3.69 -0.30
N THR A 663 -31.81 4.69 -0.99
CA THR A 663 -32.37 5.21 -2.24
C THR A 663 -32.46 4.13 -3.30
N GLN A 664 -33.63 4.01 -3.95
CA GLN A 664 -33.75 3.31 -5.23
C GLN A 664 -33.20 4.17 -6.39
N TRP A 665 -32.27 3.60 -7.15
CA TRP A 665 -31.60 4.26 -8.27
C TRP A 665 -32.05 3.73 -9.64
N ASP A 666 -32.22 4.61 -10.62
CA ASP A 666 -32.53 4.22 -12.01
C ASP A 666 -31.28 3.75 -12.77
N ALA A 667 -30.11 4.23 -12.34
CA ALA A 667 -28.82 3.76 -12.79
C ALA A 667 -27.81 3.72 -11.65
N ILE A 668 -27.12 2.58 -11.48
CA ILE A 668 -25.92 2.47 -10.64
C ILE A 668 -24.75 2.16 -11.57
N VAL A 669 -23.79 3.07 -11.64
CA VAL A 669 -22.56 2.93 -12.43
C VAL A 669 -21.41 2.59 -11.49
N VAL A 670 -20.67 1.54 -11.81
CA VAL A 670 -19.65 0.93 -10.93
C VAL A 670 -18.26 1.17 -11.49
N GLY A 671 -17.51 2.07 -10.86
CA GLY A 671 -16.17 2.51 -11.27
C GLY A 671 -16.20 3.90 -11.90
N ALA A 672 -15.57 4.89 -11.27
CA ALA A 672 -15.39 6.24 -11.81
C ALA A 672 -14.18 6.33 -12.75
N GLY A 673 -13.95 5.27 -13.55
CA GLY A 673 -13.03 5.31 -14.68
C GLY A 673 -13.57 6.16 -15.84
N PRO A 674 -12.81 6.32 -16.94
CA PRO A 674 -13.14 7.29 -17.99
C PRO A 674 -14.52 7.07 -18.63
N ALA A 675 -14.85 5.82 -18.95
CA ALA A 675 -16.15 5.45 -19.52
C ALA A 675 -17.29 5.50 -18.47
N GLY A 676 -17.02 5.13 -17.21
CA GLY A 676 -18.02 5.15 -16.14
C GLY A 676 -18.46 6.57 -15.77
N ILE A 677 -17.53 7.52 -15.68
CA ILE A 677 -17.85 8.95 -15.53
C ILE A 677 -18.75 9.42 -16.68
N ILE A 678 -18.37 9.11 -17.92
CA ILE A 678 -19.14 9.51 -19.11
C ILE A 678 -20.55 8.92 -19.06
N VAL A 679 -20.70 7.60 -18.87
CA VAL A 679 -22.03 6.98 -18.81
C VAL A 679 -22.87 7.58 -17.68
N ALA A 680 -22.33 7.73 -16.47
CA ALA A 680 -23.08 8.30 -15.35
C ALA A 680 -23.51 9.76 -15.62
N THR A 681 -22.65 10.57 -16.24
CA THR A 681 -22.98 11.93 -16.69
C THR A 681 -24.11 11.91 -17.70
N ARG A 682 -24.02 11.09 -18.75
CA ARG A 682 -24.98 11.06 -19.86
C ARG A 682 -26.33 10.46 -19.44
N LEU A 683 -26.36 9.53 -18.48
CA LEU A 683 -27.60 9.03 -17.88
C LEU A 683 -28.25 10.07 -16.94
N ALA A 684 -27.45 10.82 -16.17
CA ALA A 684 -27.96 11.92 -15.34
C ALA A 684 -28.50 13.08 -16.20
N GLU A 685 -27.85 13.43 -17.31
CA GLU A 685 -28.35 14.40 -18.30
C GLU A 685 -29.69 13.99 -18.93
N ALA A 686 -29.95 12.68 -19.02
CA ALA A 686 -31.24 12.13 -19.43
C ALA A 686 -32.28 12.07 -18.30
N ASN A 687 -32.03 12.76 -17.18
CA ASN A 687 -32.91 12.85 -16.01
C ASN A 687 -33.20 11.49 -15.32
N LEU A 688 -32.29 10.51 -15.43
CA LEU A 688 -32.35 9.28 -14.64
C LEU A 688 -31.70 9.53 -13.26
N LYS A 689 -32.28 9.00 -12.17
CA LYS A 689 -31.63 9.10 -10.85
C LYS A 689 -30.40 8.18 -10.84
N THR A 690 -29.21 8.77 -10.83
CA THR A 690 -27.95 8.09 -11.19
C THR A 690 -26.91 8.17 -10.07
N LEU A 691 -26.45 7.01 -9.63
CA LEU A 691 -25.37 6.83 -8.67
C LEU A 691 -24.08 6.39 -9.38
N LEU A 692 -22.97 7.07 -9.13
CA LEU A 692 -21.63 6.64 -9.51
C LEU A 692 -20.86 6.19 -8.27
N LEU A 693 -20.41 4.94 -8.26
CA LEU A 693 -19.61 4.33 -7.19
C LEU A 693 -18.14 4.23 -7.59
N GLU A 694 -17.23 4.61 -6.70
CA GLU A 694 -15.79 4.41 -6.87
C GLU A 694 -15.17 3.77 -5.62
N GLY A 695 -14.31 2.76 -5.82
CA GLY A 695 -13.65 2.06 -4.71
C GLY A 695 -12.49 2.86 -4.10
N GLY A 696 -11.82 3.68 -4.90
CA GLY A 696 -10.75 4.57 -4.49
C GLY A 696 -11.20 5.94 -3.97
N GLY A 697 -10.23 6.76 -3.55
CA GLY A 697 -10.46 8.13 -3.10
C GLY A 697 -10.28 9.19 -4.21
N PRO A 698 -10.34 10.48 -3.85
CA PRO A 698 -9.98 11.62 -4.71
C PRO A 698 -8.56 11.60 -5.31
N SER A 699 -8.36 12.37 -6.39
CA SER A 699 -7.16 12.36 -7.23
C SER A 699 -6.76 13.75 -7.74
N TYR A 700 -7.62 14.36 -8.56
CA TYR A 700 -7.47 15.73 -9.07
C TYR A 700 -7.83 16.74 -7.98
N GLY A 701 -7.27 17.94 -8.03
CA GLY A 701 -7.53 19.00 -7.05
C GLY A 701 -9.01 19.37 -6.96
N VAL A 702 -9.70 19.42 -8.11
CA VAL A 702 -11.16 19.62 -8.23
C VAL A 702 -12.02 18.50 -7.63
N THR A 703 -11.41 17.40 -7.16
CA THR A 703 -12.10 16.33 -6.41
C THR A 703 -11.76 16.33 -4.91
N GLY A 704 -10.97 17.29 -4.44
CA GLY A 704 -10.38 17.26 -3.10
C GLY A 704 -9.19 16.31 -2.98
N GLY A 705 -8.51 16.01 -4.10
CA GLY A 705 -7.33 15.15 -4.14
C GLY A 705 -6.21 15.68 -3.26
N ASP A 706 -5.94 15.01 -2.14
CA ASP A 706 -4.70 15.09 -1.33
C ASP A 706 -3.96 16.44 -1.29
N LEU A 707 -4.68 17.54 -1.03
CA LEU A 707 -4.12 18.89 -0.99
C LEU A 707 -3.26 19.14 0.28
N SER A 708 -2.98 18.13 1.11
CA SER A 708 -2.38 18.31 2.44
C SER A 708 -1.42 17.23 2.93
N SER A 709 -1.39 16.01 2.36
CA SER A 709 -0.53 14.93 2.87
C SER A 709 0.48 14.39 1.83
N ARG A 710 0.13 14.42 0.55
CA ARG A 710 0.98 14.01 -0.58
C ARG A 710 0.86 14.96 -1.79
N ARG A 711 0.74 16.26 -1.53
CA ARG A 711 1.00 17.34 -2.50
C ARG A 711 2.44 17.83 -2.30
N PRO A 712 3.29 17.94 -3.35
CA PRO A 712 4.65 18.44 -3.19
C PRO A 712 4.65 19.92 -2.78
N SER A 713 5.64 20.31 -1.97
CA SER A 713 5.64 21.58 -1.23
C SER A 713 5.54 22.83 -2.11
N TRP A 714 6.10 22.80 -3.32
CA TRP A 714 6.04 23.90 -4.28
C TRP A 714 4.63 24.17 -4.85
N LEU A 715 3.70 23.23 -4.73
CA LEU A 715 2.28 23.41 -5.08
C LEU A 715 1.44 23.94 -3.89
N ASN A 716 2.03 24.24 -2.73
CA ASN A 716 1.26 24.46 -1.50
C ASN A 716 0.24 25.61 -1.52
N ASN A 717 0.46 26.61 -2.38
CA ASN A 717 -0.43 27.77 -2.56
C ASN A 717 -1.34 27.62 -3.80
N THR A 718 -1.61 26.39 -4.23
CA THR A 718 -2.45 26.07 -5.40
C THR A 718 -3.38 24.90 -5.12
N ASP A 719 -4.54 24.87 -5.76
CA ASP A 719 -5.49 23.75 -5.71
C ASP A 719 -5.06 22.59 -6.65
N LEU A 720 -3.75 22.40 -6.86
CA LEU A 720 -3.20 21.35 -7.73
C LEU A 720 -2.60 20.19 -6.94
N THR A 721 -2.75 18.99 -7.48
CA THR A 721 -2.06 17.77 -7.02
C THR A 721 -1.07 17.29 -8.08
N ARG A 722 -0.33 16.22 -7.76
CA ARG A 722 0.53 15.51 -8.73
C ARG A 722 -0.24 14.94 -9.94
N VAL A 723 -1.56 14.83 -9.86
CA VAL A 723 -2.42 14.37 -10.95
C VAL A 723 -2.67 15.51 -11.93
N ASP A 724 -2.98 16.70 -11.43
CA ASP A 724 -3.27 17.88 -12.27
C ASP A 724 -2.04 18.38 -13.04
N VAL A 725 -0.82 18.17 -12.50
CA VAL A 725 0.47 18.54 -13.12
C VAL A 725 0.99 17.42 -14.04
N PRO A 726 1.00 17.59 -15.38
CA PRO A 726 1.39 16.53 -16.31
C PRO A 726 2.79 15.96 -16.09
N GLY A 727 3.79 16.82 -15.81
CA GLY A 727 5.17 16.42 -15.57
C GLY A 727 5.36 15.54 -14.34
N LEU A 728 4.41 15.52 -13.40
CA LEU A 728 4.49 14.67 -12.21
C LEU A 728 3.94 13.26 -12.40
N TYR A 729 3.49 12.86 -13.62
CA TYR A 729 2.88 11.54 -13.84
C TYR A 729 3.77 10.36 -13.38
N SER A 730 5.09 10.45 -13.54
CA SER A 730 6.04 9.40 -13.17
C SER A 730 6.07 9.15 -11.65
N SER A 731 5.88 10.21 -10.85
CA SER A 731 5.81 10.11 -9.38
C SER A 731 4.62 9.31 -8.86
N ILE A 732 3.58 9.11 -9.68
CA ILE A 732 2.40 8.32 -9.33
C ILE A 732 2.75 6.84 -9.12
N PHE A 733 3.83 6.36 -9.75
CA PHE A 733 4.36 5.00 -9.60
C PHE A 733 5.54 4.91 -8.61
N GLY A 734 6.00 6.05 -8.09
CA GLY A 734 7.18 6.14 -7.21
C GLY A 734 6.88 6.00 -5.71
N ASP A 735 5.63 6.25 -5.28
CA ASP A 735 5.16 5.89 -3.95
C ASP A 735 4.06 4.81 -4.03
N GLY A 736 3.82 4.11 -2.92
CA GLY A 736 2.68 3.19 -2.78
C GLY A 736 1.35 3.93 -2.59
N GLY A 737 1.17 5.07 -3.26
CA GLY A 737 0.07 5.99 -3.04
C GLY A 737 -1.27 5.46 -3.51
N GLY A 738 -2.33 5.74 -2.74
CA GLY A 738 -3.72 5.31 -2.99
C GLY A 738 -4.43 5.91 -4.21
N LEU A 739 -3.68 6.17 -5.29
CA LEU A 739 -4.20 6.42 -6.65
C LEU A 739 -4.20 5.11 -7.46
N ILE A 740 -3.25 4.21 -7.19
CA ILE A 740 -3.11 2.91 -7.86
C ILE A 740 -3.81 1.83 -7.03
N CYS A 741 -4.42 0.87 -7.71
CA CYS A 741 -5.02 -0.31 -7.10
C CYS A 741 -4.00 -1.15 -6.31
N SER A 742 -4.33 -1.44 -5.05
CA SER A 742 -3.53 -2.31 -4.15
C SER A 742 -4.45 -3.34 -3.51
N GLY A 743 -4.11 -4.64 -3.64
CA GLY A 743 -4.91 -5.75 -3.10
C GLY A 743 -6.31 -5.94 -3.71
N THR A 744 -6.70 -5.14 -4.71
CA THR A 744 -8.00 -5.20 -5.40
C THR A 744 -7.93 -5.92 -6.74
N ILE A 745 -6.81 -5.79 -7.45
CA ILE A 745 -6.45 -6.48 -8.69
C ILE A 745 -4.95 -6.85 -8.67
N ASN A 746 -4.54 -7.87 -9.42
CA ASN A 746 -3.15 -8.29 -9.58
C ASN A 746 -2.52 -7.73 -10.88
N ALA A 747 -2.70 -6.42 -11.11
CA ALA A 747 -2.16 -5.66 -12.24
C ALA A 747 -2.11 -4.16 -11.86
N TYR A 748 -1.42 -3.31 -12.65
CA TYR A 748 -1.60 -1.86 -12.48
C TYR A 748 -2.96 -1.40 -13.03
N GLY A 749 -3.61 -0.53 -12.27
CA GLY A 749 -4.83 0.18 -12.63
C GLY A 749 -5.06 1.32 -11.64
N GLY A 750 -5.83 2.34 -12.03
CA GLY A 750 -6.20 3.43 -11.14
C GLY A 750 -7.41 3.05 -10.29
N CYS A 751 -7.24 2.99 -8.98
CA CYS A 751 -8.33 2.83 -8.00
C CYS A 751 -8.51 4.18 -7.32
N THR A 752 -9.14 5.11 -8.03
CA THR A 752 -9.32 6.52 -7.66
C THR A 752 -10.27 7.18 -8.66
N ILE A 753 -10.82 8.36 -8.35
CA ILE A 753 -11.68 9.10 -9.28
C ILE A 753 -10.92 9.40 -10.58
N GLY A 754 -11.53 9.10 -11.74
CA GLY A 754 -10.90 9.13 -13.07
C GLY A 754 -10.19 7.82 -13.45
N GLY A 755 -9.88 6.96 -12.49
CA GLY A 755 -9.18 5.68 -12.68
C GLY A 755 -7.92 5.85 -13.52
N GLY A 756 -7.88 5.18 -14.68
CA GLY A 756 -6.75 5.27 -15.61
C GLY A 756 -6.41 6.68 -16.11
N SER A 757 -7.37 7.62 -16.18
CA SER A 757 -7.06 9.00 -16.63
C SER A 757 -6.24 9.79 -15.62
N ALA A 758 -6.38 9.50 -14.32
CA ALA A 758 -5.64 10.17 -13.27
C ALA A 758 -4.15 9.75 -13.24
N ILE A 759 -3.84 8.53 -13.68
CA ILE A 759 -2.50 7.92 -13.50
C ILE A 759 -1.68 7.75 -14.79
N ASN A 760 -2.31 7.86 -15.97
CA ASN A 760 -1.61 7.64 -17.25
C ASN A 760 -0.70 8.82 -17.68
N ALA A 761 0.12 8.61 -18.70
CA ALA A 761 0.94 9.65 -19.33
C ALA A 761 0.12 10.64 -20.22
N GLY A 762 -1.21 10.72 -20.10
CA GLY A 762 -2.06 11.67 -20.82
C GLY A 762 -2.17 11.51 -22.34
N LEU A 763 -1.44 10.56 -22.95
CA LEU A 763 -1.46 10.30 -24.40
C LEU A 763 -2.88 10.01 -24.92
N TYR A 764 -3.27 10.73 -25.97
CA TYR A 764 -4.67 10.91 -26.36
C TYR A 764 -4.83 11.00 -27.89
N PHE A 765 -4.74 9.83 -28.51
CA PHE A 765 -4.82 9.68 -29.96
C PHE A 765 -6.22 9.21 -30.39
N GLU A 766 -6.80 9.83 -31.42
CA GLU A 766 -8.01 9.27 -32.04
C GLU A 766 -7.64 7.97 -32.79
N PRO A 767 -8.32 6.83 -32.53
CA PRO A 767 -8.06 5.59 -33.26
C PRO A 767 -8.43 5.74 -34.75
N PRO A 768 -7.65 5.16 -35.68
CA PRO A 768 -8.03 5.14 -37.09
C PRO A 768 -9.36 4.40 -37.29
N SER A 769 -10.14 4.83 -38.28
CA SER A 769 -11.43 4.23 -38.65
C SER A 769 -11.32 2.72 -38.89
N SER A 770 -10.18 2.27 -39.41
CA SER A 770 -9.86 0.85 -39.62
C SER A 770 -9.89 -0.01 -38.37
N ASP A 771 -9.63 0.54 -37.17
CA ASP A 771 -9.69 -0.25 -35.92
C ASP A 771 -11.15 -0.64 -35.63
N TRP A 772 -12.05 0.34 -35.69
CA TRP A 772 -13.49 0.13 -35.54
C TRP A 772 -14.04 -0.81 -36.62
N ASP A 773 -13.65 -0.61 -37.88
CA ASP A 773 -14.17 -1.40 -39.00
C ASP A 773 -13.63 -2.85 -39.05
N SER A 774 -12.42 -3.10 -38.55
CA SER A 774 -11.75 -4.42 -38.62
C SER A 774 -12.03 -5.32 -37.41
N PHE A 775 -12.20 -4.75 -36.22
CA PHE A 775 -12.23 -5.52 -34.97
C PHE A 775 -13.60 -5.54 -34.27
N PHE A 776 -14.50 -4.60 -34.60
CA PHE A 776 -15.80 -4.45 -33.93
C PHE A 776 -16.98 -4.87 -34.84
N PRO A 777 -18.12 -5.30 -34.24
CA PRO A 777 -19.31 -5.69 -35.01
C PRO A 777 -20.03 -4.49 -35.64
N ILE A 778 -21.07 -4.79 -36.43
CA ILE A 778 -21.98 -3.77 -36.96
C ILE A 778 -22.67 -3.04 -35.79
N GLY A 779 -22.90 -1.74 -35.92
CA GLY A 779 -23.35 -0.89 -34.80
C GLY A 779 -22.19 -0.28 -34.01
N TRP A 780 -20.96 -0.77 -34.20
CA TRP A 780 -19.71 -0.31 -33.57
C TRP A 780 -18.60 0.04 -34.59
N ARG A 781 -18.93 0.12 -35.88
CA ARG A 781 -17.99 0.49 -36.95
C ARG A 781 -17.76 1.99 -37.02
N ALA A 782 -16.78 2.46 -37.80
CA ALA A 782 -16.42 3.88 -37.85
C ALA A 782 -17.63 4.80 -38.18
N THR A 783 -18.52 4.34 -39.07
CA THR A 783 -19.80 4.99 -39.40
C THR A 783 -20.75 5.14 -38.20
N ASP A 784 -20.70 4.19 -37.27
CA ASP A 784 -21.58 4.11 -36.11
C ASP A 784 -20.97 4.80 -34.89
N MET A 785 -19.64 4.94 -34.84
CA MET A 785 -18.90 5.54 -33.73
C MET A 785 -18.70 7.05 -33.87
N GLY A 786 -18.76 7.61 -35.10
CA GLY A 786 -18.53 9.05 -35.33
C GLY A 786 -19.35 9.98 -34.42
N GLY A 787 -20.62 9.65 -34.18
CA GLY A 787 -21.48 10.43 -33.26
C GLY A 787 -21.03 10.42 -31.80
N ALA A 788 -20.32 9.37 -31.34
CA ALA A 788 -19.71 9.30 -30.01
C ALA A 788 -18.34 10.00 -29.99
N ILE A 789 -17.54 9.84 -31.05
CA ILE A 789 -16.22 10.48 -31.23
C ILE A 789 -16.34 12.01 -31.12
N GLU A 790 -17.31 12.62 -31.82
CA GLU A 790 -17.48 14.07 -31.79
C GLU A 790 -17.98 14.59 -30.43
N ARG A 791 -18.74 13.79 -29.66
CA ARG A 791 -19.13 14.15 -28.28
C ARG A 791 -17.93 14.14 -27.33
N VAL A 792 -17.05 13.15 -27.46
CA VAL A 792 -15.77 13.09 -26.72
C VAL A 792 -14.92 14.33 -27.03
N LYS A 793 -14.70 14.66 -28.31
CA LYS A 793 -13.95 15.87 -28.71
C LYS A 793 -14.54 17.16 -28.15
N ALA A 794 -15.87 17.29 -28.16
CA ALA A 794 -16.57 18.50 -27.73
C ALA A 794 -16.46 18.79 -26.21
N ARG A 795 -16.09 17.80 -25.38
CA ARG A 795 -15.83 18.00 -23.93
C ARG A 795 -14.41 17.66 -23.49
N SER A 796 -13.57 17.15 -24.37
CA SER A 796 -12.21 16.72 -24.06
C SER A 796 -11.35 16.90 -25.31
N PRO A 797 -10.93 18.14 -25.61
CA PRO A 797 -10.08 18.43 -26.76
C PRO A 797 -8.70 17.75 -26.64
N SER A 798 -7.96 17.72 -27.75
CA SER A 798 -6.62 17.12 -27.82
C SER A 798 -5.60 18.16 -28.27
N THR A 799 -4.46 18.28 -27.58
CA THR A 799 -3.38 19.22 -27.93
C THR A 799 -2.07 18.49 -28.23
N ASP A 800 -1.35 18.91 -29.27
CA ASP A 800 0.04 18.52 -29.54
C ASP A 800 1.06 19.46 -28.86
N THR A 801 0.58 20.58 -28.32
CA THR A 801 1.37 21.69 -27.74
C THR A 801 0.72 22.10 -26.41
N PRO A 802 0.99 21.36 -25.31
CA PRO A 802 0.26 21.53 -24.05
C PRO A 802 0.75 22.70 -23.19
N SER A 803 2.00 23.17 -23.37
CA SER A 803 2.51 24.36 -22.68
C SER A 803 1.73 25.60 -23.11
N ALA A 804 1.10 26.32 -22.18
CA ALA A 804 0.17 27.41 -22.51
C ALA A 804 0.84 28.62 -23.20
N ASP A 805 2.16 28.75 -23.12
CA ASP A 805 2.97 29.70 -23.88
C ASP A 805 3.20 29.31 -25.36
N GLY A 806 2.61 28.20 -25.82
CA GLY A 806 2.68 27.71 -27.18
C GLY A 806 4.02 27.07 -27.58
N LYS A 807 4.91 26.78 -26.62
CA LYS A 807 6.24 26.20 -26.92
C LYS A 807 6.32 24.69 -26.73
N GLN A 808 7.28 24.09 -27.44
CA GLN A 808 7.66 22.69 -27.35
C GLN A 808 8.97 22.59 -26.56
N TYR A 809 8.92 21.95 -25.38
CA TYR A 809 10.06 21.85 -24.46
C TYR A 809 10.84 20.52 -24.65
N LEU A 810 12.09 20.47 -24.19
CA LEU A 810 12.94 19.25 -24.12
C LEU A 810 13.12 18.51 -25.46
N GLN A 811 13.43 19.26 -26.53
CA GLN A 811 13.33 18.78 -27.92
C GLN A 811 14.54 17.98 -28.45
N SER A 812 15.67 17.90 -27.73
CA SER A 812 16.85 17.15 -28.17
C SER A 812 16.56 15.68 -28.47
N GLY A 813 15.69 15.02 -27.69
CA GLY A 813 15.21 13.66 -27.99
C GLY A 813 14.37 13.57 -29.27
N TYR A 814 13.50 14.55 -29.54
CA TYR A 814 12.73 14.64 -30.78
C TYR A 814 13.67 14.80 -31.98
N ASP A 815 14.62 15.75 -31.92
CA ASP A 815 15.54 16.06 -33.03
C ASP A 815 16.48 14.88 -33.34
N VAL A 816 16.99 14.19 -32.31
CA VAL A 816 17.84 13.00 -32.48
C VAL A 816 17.07 11.83 -33.09
N VAL A 817 15.82 11.61 -32.68
CA VAL A 817 14.99 10.50 -33.20
C VAL A 817 14.46 10.79 -34.61
N ARG A 818 14.09 12.04 -34.89
CA ARG A 818 13.67 12.49 -36.21
C ARG A 818 14.70 12.16 -37.29
N ARG A 819 16.00 12.37 -37.01
CA ARG A 819 17.11 12.07 -37.94
C ARG A 819 17.09 10.65 -38.49
N TRP A 820 16.63 9.65 -37.74
CA TRP A 820 16.66 8.26 -38.20
C TRP A 820 15.27 7.65 -38.46
N ILE A 821 14.21 8.13 -37.80
CA ILE A 821 12.84 7.76 -38.16
C ILE A 821 12.43 8.39 -39.50
N VAL A 822 12.59 9.71 -39.65
CA VAL A 822 12.17 10.42 -40.86
C VAL A 822 13.24 10.29 -41.94
N ASP A 823 14.45 10.78 -41.66
CA ASP A 823 15.44 10.99 -42.73
C ASP A 823 16.15 9.68 -43.17
N SER A 824 16.21 8.64 -42.31
CA SER A 824 16.79 7.32 -42.66
C SER A 824 15.76 6.22 -42.95
N LEU A 825 14.65 6.11 -42.19
CA LEU A 825 13.61 5.10 -42.40
C LEU A 825 12.45 5.53 -43.31
N GLY A 826 12.40 6.82 -43.68
CA GLY A 826 11.42 7.36 -44.62
C GLY A 826 10.02 7.62 -44.04
N PHE A 827 9.88 7.71 -42.72
CA PHE A 827 8.58 7.95 -42.09
C PHE A 827 8.10 9.37 -42.37
N ALA A 828 6.79 9.56 -42.59
CA ALA A 828 6.20 10.87 -42.77
C ALA A 828 6.06 11.61 -41.44
N ASP A 829 6.68 12.80 -41.35
CA ASP A 829 6.58 13.74 -40.23
C ASP A 829 5.22 14.46 -40.28
N VAL A 830 4.29 14.10 -39.38
CA VAL A 830 2.87 14.49 -39.42
C VAL A 830 2.30 14.83 -38.04
N LYS A 831 1.24 15.63 -38.02
CA LYS A 831 0.38 15.77 -36.83
C LYS A 831 -0.49 14.52 -36.67
N ILE A 832 -0.29 13.80 -35.57
CA ILE A 832 -0.78 12.42 -35.39
C ILE A 832 -2.32 12.29 -35.35
N ASN A 833 -3.05 13.29 -34.84
CA ASN A 833 -4.53 13.31 -34.84
C ASN A 833 -5.13 13.97 -36.10
N GLU A 834 -4.45 14.92 -36.74
CA GLU A 834 -4.89 15.42 -38.06
C GLU A 834 -4.74 14.33 -39.13
N SER A 835 -3.71 13.47 -39.01
CA SER A 835 -3.48 12.28 -39.84
C SER A 835 -4.00 10.97 -39.19
N LYS A 836 -5.06 11.03 -38.37
CA LYS A 836 -5.54 9.90 -37.55
C LYS A 836 -5.68 8.56 -38.29
N ASP A 837 -6.21 8.58 -39.51
CA ASP A 837 -6.51 7.38 -40.30
C ASP A 837 -5.27 6.80 -41.03
N ASN A 838 -4.12 7.48 -40.99
CA ASN A 838 -2.83 6.95 -41.46
C ASN A 838 -1.88 6.67 -40.29
N LYS A 839 -1.66 5.38 -40.00
CA LYS A 839 -0.68 4.89 -39.01
C LYS A 839 0.43 4.02 -39.66
N PHE A 840 0.73 4.22 -40.94
CA PHE A 840 1.78 3.47 -41.65
C PHE A 840 3.00 4.35 -41.95
N ASP A 841 4.15 3.98 -41.37
CA ASP A 841 5.40 4.75 -41.41
C ASP A 841 5.18 6.25 -41.19
N VAL A 842 4.58 6.61 -40.04
CA VAL A 842 4.33 8.00 -39.60
C VAL A 842 5.04 8.32 -38.30
N PHE A 843 5.55 9.55 -38.18
CA PHE A 843 6.24 10.10 -37.01
C PHE A 843 5.61 11.44 -36.64
N GLY A 844 5.73 11.85 -35.39
CA GLY A 844 5.33 13.20 -35.00
C GLY A 844 5.35 13.43 -33.50
N ARG A 845 4.76 14.56 -33.11
CA ARG A 845 4.60 14.97 -31.72
C ARG A 845 3.53 14.10 -31.03
N PRO A 846 3.70 13.76 -29.74
CA PRO A 846 2.64 13.13 -28.98
C PRO A 846 1.45 14.09 -28.87
N VAL A 847 0.24 13.55 -28.80
CA VAL A 847 -0.97 14.34 -28.59
C VAL A 847 -1.53 13.96 -27.21
N TYR A 848 -1.95 14.96 -26.45
CA TYR A 848 -2.34 14.85 -25.05
C TYR A 848 -3.78 15.30 -24.82
N GLY A 849 -4.44 14.66 -23.86
CA GLY A 849 -5.73 15.08 -23.31
C GLY A 849 -5.54 16.11 -22.20
N TYR A 850 -4.88 17.22 -22.54
CA TYR A 850 -4.48 18.31 -21.64
C TYR A 850 -5.10 19.64 -22.10
N GLU A 851 -5.37 20.50 -21.13
CA GLU A 851 -6.01 21.81 -21.31
C GLU A 851 -5.38 22.79 -20.32
N ASP A 852 -5.10 24.03 -20.73
CA ASP A 852 -4.38 25.05 -19.95
C ASP A 852 -3.15 24.52 -19.18
N GLY A 853 -2.30 23.75 -19.88
CA GLY A 853 -1.07 23.13 -19.33
C GLY A 853 -1.28 22.06 -18.25
N GLN A 854 -2.51 21.63 -18.02
CA GLN A 854 -2.91 20.73 -16.93
C GLN A 854 -3.58 19.46 -17.46
N ARG A 855 -3.66 18.43 -16.60
CA ARG A 855 -4.36 17.19 -16.93
C ARG A 855 -5.87 17.44 -17.06
N ALA A 856 -6.41 17.26 -18.27
CA ALA A 856 -7.84 17.34 -18.54
C ALA A 856 -8.51 15.95 -18.53
N GLY A 857 -9.42 15.71 -19.48
CA GLY A 857 -10.19 14.48 -19.59
C GLY A 857 -11.45 14.49 -18.71
N PRO A 858 -12.04 13.32 -18.39
CA PRO A 858 -13.42 13.24 -17.92
C PRO A 858 -13.67 13.77 -16.50
N VAL A 859 -12.66 13.91 -15.65
CA VAL A 859 -12.83 14.39 -14.26
C VAL A 859 -13.06 15.91 -14.17
N PRO A 860 -12.27 16.79 -14.81
CA PRO A 860 -12.55 18.22 -14.84
C PRO A 860 -13.71 18.61 -15.77
N THR A 861 -14.15 17.72 -16.68
CA THR A 861 -15.21 18.03 -17.66
C THR A 861 -16.53 17.32 -17.32
N TYR A 862 -16.73 16.11 -17.85
CA TYR A 862 -17.95 15.29 -17.66
C TYR A 862 -18.39 15.18 -16.19
N LEU A 863 -17.47 14.84 -15.26
CA LEU A 863 -17.84 14.68 -13.85
C LEU A 863 -18.24 16.00 -13.19
N GLN A 864 -17.61 17.13 -13.55
CA GLN A 864 -18.03 18.45 -13.04
C GLN A 864 -19.41 18.84 -13.57
N ASP A 865 -19.77 18.44 -14.80
CA ASP A 865 -21.13 18.62 -15.30
C ASP A 865 -22.14 17.75 -14.52
N ALA A 866 -21.82 16.47 -14.29
CA ALA A 866 -22.67 15.57 -13.51
C ALA A 866 -22.90 16.07 -12.08
N LEU A 867 -21.87 16.56 -11.40
CA LEU A 867 -21.94 17.09 -10.03
C LEU A 867 -22.83 18.34 -9.88
N LYS A 868 -23.22 19.00 -10.98
CA LYS A 868 -24.20 20.11 -10.97
C LYS A 868 -25.66 19.63 -11.03
N LEU A 869 -25.92 18.34 -11.29
CA LEU A 869 -27.26 17.80 -11.52
C LEU A 869 -27.88 17.25 -10.22
N PRO A 870 -29.12 17.65 -9.85
CA PRO A 870 -29.74 17.26 -8.58
C PRO A 870 -30.18 15.78 -8.53
N ASN A 871 -30.15 15.07 -9.66
CA ASN A 871 -30.44 13.65 -9.81
C ASN A 871 -29.19 12.77 -9.91
N PHE A 872 -27.99 13.34 -9.75
CA PHE A 872 -26.71 12.63 -9.73
C PHE A 872 -26.14 12.52 -8.31
N HIS A 873 -25.44 11.44 -8.01
CA HIS A 873 -24.64 11.29 -6.79
C HIS A 873 -23.34 10.53 -7.08
N LEU A 874 -22.24 11.00 -6.50
CA LEU A 874 -20.94 10.34 -6.53
C LEU A 874 -20.57 9.89 -5.12
N GLN A 875 -20.29 8.60 -4.95
CA GLN A 875 -19.79 8.04 -3.69
C GLN A 875 -18.47 7.30 -3.94
N SER A 876 -17.37 7.87 -3.43
CA SER A 876 -16.02 7.30 -3.46
C SER A 876 -15.71 6.44 -2.23
N GLY A 877 -14.54 5.82 -2.17
CA GLY A 877 -14.09 4.96 -1.06
C GLY A 877 -14.93 3.69 -0.86
N THR A 878 -15.77 3.33 -1.83
CA THR A 878 -16.87 2.37 -1.70
C THR A 878 -16.71 1.24 -2.72
N ARG A 879 -16.02 0.18 -2.31
CA ARG A 879 -15.75 -0.98 -3.18
C ARG A 879 -17.03 -1.79 -3.43
N VAL A 880 -17.48 -1.89 -4.67
CA VAL A 880 -18.51 -2.86 -5.07
C VAL A 880 -17.93 -4.28 -5.03
N VAL A 881 -18.69 -5.22 -4.44
CA VAL A 881 -18.27 -6.61 -4.24
C VAL A 881 -18.91 -7.54 -5.26
N ARG A 882 -20.23 -7.39 -5.50
CA ARG A 882 -21.04 -8.20 -6.42
C ARG A 882 -22.36 -7.51 -6.73
N VAL A 883 -22.94 -7.79 -7.90
CA VAL A 883 -24.28 -7.33 -8.26
C VAL A 883 -25.32 -8.23 -7.59
N GLN A 884 -26.35 -7.63 -6.97
CA GLN A 884 -27.50 -8.38 -6.46
C GLN A 884 -28.50 -8.60 -7.60
N ARG A 885 -28.96 -9.84 -7.76
CA ARG A 885 -29.88 -10.21 -8.84
C ARG A 885 -30.85 -11.32 -8.42
N THR A 886 -31.94 -11.43 -9.16
CA THR A 886 -32.89 -12.53 -9.11
C THR A 886 -32.97 -13.12 -10.52
N SER A 887 -32.48 -14.35 -10.70
CA SER A 887 -32.21 -14.91 -12.04
C SER A 887 -31.42 -13.90 -12.90
N ASN A 888 -31.90 -13.54 -14.09
CA ASN A 888 -31.23 -12.64 -15.04
C ASN A 888 -31.39 -11.13 -14.75
N VAL A 889 -32.17 -10.71 -13.75
CA VAL A 889 -32.45 -9.29 -13.46
C VAL A 889 -31.70 -8.83 -12.22
N ALA A 890 -30.84 -7.81 -12.37
CA ALA A 890 -30.22 -7.11 -11.26
C ALA A 890 -31.25 -6.25 -10.51
N THR A 891 -31.16 -6.27 -9.18
CA THR A 891 -32.04 -5.52 -8.27
C THR A 891 -31.28 -4.57 -7.33
N GLY A 892 -29.95 -4.56 -7.41
CA GLY A 892 -29.07 -3.71 -6.62
C GLY A 892 -27.61 -4.10 -6.75
N VAL A 893 -26.73 -3.49 -5.96
CA VAL A 893 -25.32 -3.89 -5.83
C VAL A 893 -24.93 -4.02 -4.36
N TRP A 894 -24.09 -5.00 -4.04
CA TRP A 894 -23.49 -5.12 -2.72
C TRP A 894 -22.17 -4.36 -2.68
N VAL A 895 -22.07 -3.43 -1.73
CA VAL A 895 -20.93 -2.53 -1.54
C VAL A 895 -20.29 -2.79 -0.18
N LEU A 896 -18.96 -2.74 -0.11
CA LEU A 896 -18.21 -2.91 1.12
C LEU A 896 -18.12 -1.57 1.86
N LEU A 897 -19.17 -1.21 2.60
CA LEU A 897 -19.08 -0.08 3.53
C LEU A 897 -18.35 -0.52 4.79
N ASN A 898 -17.20 0.09 5.04
CA ASN A 898 -16.44 -0.03 6.29
C ASN A 898 -16.06 -1.49 6.67
N GLY A 899 -16.11 -2.43 5.72
CA GLY A 899 -15.85 -3.86 5.95
C GLY A 899 -17.06 -4.83 5.97
N VAL A 900 -18.29 -4.39 5.66
CA VAL A 900 -19.49 -5.25 5.53
C VAL A 900 -20.19 -4.97 4.21
N GLU A 901 -20.79 -6.01 3.62
CA GLU A 901 -21.63 -5.89 2.43
C GLU A 901 -22.98 -5.23 2.77
N THR A 902 -23.17 -3.98 2.35
CA THR A 902 -24.47 -3.27 2.33
C THR A 902 -25.09 -3.39 0.95
N LEU A 903 -26.41 -3.57 0.84
CA LEU A 903 -27.13 -3.61 -0.44
C LEU A 903 -27.67 -2.23 -0.80
N VAL A 904 -27.25 -1.70 -1.96
CA VAL A 904 -27.83 -0.51 -2.58
C VAL A 904 -28.87 -0.94 -3.62
N PRO A 905 -30.15 -0.56 -3.51
CA PRO A 905 -31.21 -1.05 -4.39
C PRO A 905 -31.35 -0.25 -5.68
N LEU A 906 -31.81 -0.94 -6.73
CA LEU A 906 -32.31 -0.31 -7.94
C LEU A 906 -33.80 0.06 -7.79
N SER A 907 -34.27 0.99 -8.63
CA SER A 907 -35.69 1.15 -8.91
C SER A 907 -36.21 -0.04 -9.72
N ASN A 908 -37.54 -0.23 -9.78
CA ASN A 908 -38.16 -1.34 -10.54
C ASN A 908 -37.81 -1.33 -12.05
N THR A 909 -37.30 -0.22 -12.57
CA THR A 909 -36.82 -0.03 -13.95
C THR A 909 -35.33 0.36 -13.99
N GLY A 910 -34.61 0.09 -12.91
CA GLY A 910 -33.21 0.45 -12.74
C GLY A 910 -32.25 -0.46 -13.51
N ARG A 911 -31.02 0.02 -13.73
CA ARG A 911 -29.94 -0.70 -14.42
C ARG A 911 -28.61 -0.60 -13.69
N VAL A 912 -27.78 -1.63 -13.83
CA VAL A 912 -26.35 -1.57 -13.44
C VAL A 912 -25.50 -1.36 -14.69
N VAL A 913 -24.52 -0.46 -14.63
CA VAL A 913 -23.46 -0.37 -15.63
C VAL A 913 -22.12 -0.62 -14.94
N ILE A 914 -21.39 -1.63 -15.38
CA ILE A 914 -20.08 -1.99 -14.84
C ILE A 914 -18.99 -1.32 -15.67
N SER A 915 -18.17 -0.50 -15.02
CA SER A 915 -17.10 0.32 -15.61
C SER A 915 -15.79 0.22 -14.82
N ALA A 916 -15.58 -0.91 -14.13
CA ALA A 916 -14.46 -1.14 -13.22
C ALA A 916 -13.11 -1.40 -13.92
N GLY A 917 -13.10 -1.47 -15.26
CA GLY A 917 -11.90 -1.68 -16.07
C GLY A 917 -11.60 -3.16 -16.33
N ALA A 918 -10.77 -3.41 -17.35
CA ALA A 918 -10.67 -4.74 -17.98
C ALA A 918 -10.21 -5.90 -17.08
N ILE A 919 -9.56 -5.63 -15.93
CA ILE A 919 -9.23 -6.68 -14.95
C ILE A 919 -10.35 -6.87 -13.91
N ALA A 920 -10.90 -5.78 -13.37
CA ALA A 920 -11.88 -5.87 -12.28
C ALA A 920 -13.30 -6.20 -12.78
N THR A 921 -13.70 -5.74 -13.97
CA THR A 921 -15.05 -5.96 -14.52
C THR A 921 -15.39 -7.45 -14.70
N PRO A 922 -14.54 -8.29 -15.33
CA PRO A 922 -14.76 -9.73 -15.36
C PRO A 922 -14.79 -10.37 -13.97
N GLY A 923 -13.94 -9.92 -13.04
CA GLY A 923 -13.97 -10.38 -11.65
C GLY A 923 -15.30 -10.10 -10.96
N LEU A 924 -15.83 -8.88 -11.10
CA LEU A 924 -17.12 -8.49 -10.53
C LEU A 924 -18.28 -9.29 -11.14
N LEU A 925 -18.23 -9.60 -12.44
CA LEU A 925 -19.20 -10.51 -13.08
C LEU A 925 -19.12 -11.92 -12.48
N MET A 926 -17.91 -12.47 -12.30
CA MET A 926 -17.72 -13.79 -11.67
C MET A 926 -18.25 -13.83 -10.23
N PHE A 927 -17.96 -12.81 -9.40
CA PHE A 927 -18.54 -12.67 -8.05
C PHE A 927 -20.07 -12.48 -8.06
N SER A 928 -20.64 -12.02 -9.17
CA SER A 928 -22.09 -11.92 -9.41
C SER A 928 -22.69 -13.22 -9.98
N GLY A 929 -21.94 -14.32 -10.05
CA GLY A 929 -22.39 -15.60 -10.59
C GLY A 929 -22.54 -15.61 -12.12
N ILE A 930 -21.74 -14.80 -12.83
CA ILE A 930 -21.75 -14.66 -14.29
C ILE A 930 -20.33 -14.90 -14.80
N GLY A 931 -20.08 -15.99 -15.53
CA GLY A 931 -18.74 -16.29 -16.06
C GLY A 931 -18.44 -17.78 -16.25
N PRO A 932 -17.15 -18.17 -16.34
CA PRO A 932 -16.75 -19.53 -16.62
C PRO A 932 -17.18 -20.50 -15.51
N ALA A 933 -17.82 -21.61 -15.88
CA ALA A 933 -18.45 -22.51 -14.90
C ALA A 933 -17.46 -23.09 -13.85
N ALA A 934 -16.19 -23.24 -14.20
CA ALA A 934 -15.13 -23.66 -13.28
C ALA A 934 -14.87 -22.63 -12.17
N GLU A 935 -14.84 -21.34 -12.51
CA GLU A 935 -14.62 -20.26 -11.54
C GLU A 935 -15.85 -20.01 -10.67
N LEU A 936 -17.06 -20.09 -11.25
CA LEU A 936 -18.30 -20.03 -10.47
C LEU A 936 -18.38 -21.20 -9.46
N THR A 937 -17.92 -22.40 -9.85
CA THR A 937 -17.79 -23.55 -8.94
C THR A 937 -16.81 -23.27 -7.79
N ARG A 938 -15.65 -22.67 -8.10
CA ARG A 938 -14.62 -22.35 -7.09
C ARG A 938 -15.06 -21.25 -6.13
N LEU A 939 -15.72 -20.21 -6.64
CA LEU A 939 -16.32 -19.13 -5.85
C LEU A 939 -17.46 -19.65 -4.97
N SER A 940 -18.34 -20.50 -5.50
CA SER A 940 -19.43 -21.12 -4.74
C SER A 940 -18.91 -22.00 -3.60
N ALA A 941 -17.90 -22.85 -3.86
CA ALA A 941 -17.25 -23.67 -2.84
C ALA A 941 -16.56 -22.85 -1.73
N ALA A 942 -16.20 -21.59 -2.02
CA ALA A 942 -15.63 -20.63 -1.06
C ALA A 942 -16.66 -19.65 -0.47
N GLY A 943 -17.96 -19.84 -0.73
CA GLY A 943 -19.05 -18.99 -0.21
C GLY A 943 -19.10 -17.57 -0.81
N LYS A 944 -18.47 -17.34 -1.97
CA LYS A 944 -18.25 -16.00 -2.56
C LYS A 944 -19.36 -15.48 -3.47
N LEU A 945 -20.38 -16.28 -3.77
CA LEU A 945 -21.52 -15.88 -4.62
C LEU A 945 -22.75 -15.42 -3.82
N GLY A 946 -22.62 -15.22 -2.51
CA GLY A 946 -23.75 -14.95 -1.62
C GLY A 946 -24.79 -16.07 -1.67
N ASN A 947 -26.06 -15.71 -1.87
CA ASN A 947 -27.18 -16.66 -1.89
C ASN A 947 -27.43 -17.33 -3.27
N LEU A 948 -26.60 -17.08 -4.29
CA LEU A 948 -26.81 -17.61 -5.64
C LEU A 948 -26.54 -19.13 -5.71
N THR A 949 -27.56 -19.89 -6.08
CA THR A 949 -27.47 -21.34 -6.28
C THR A 949 -26.91 -21.68 -7.67
N HIS A 950 -26.60 -22.95 -7.93
CA HIS A 950 -26.14 -23.40 -9.25
C HIS A 950 -27.18 -23.17 -10.36
N GLU A 951 -28.47 -23.11 -10.02
CA GLU A 951 -29.55 -22.83 -10.98
C GLU A 951 -29.62 -21.34 -11.35
N ASP A 952 -29.03 -20.45 -10.54
CA ASP A 952 -28.93 -19.02 -10.82
C ASP A 952 -27.73 -18.65 -11.71
N TRP A 953 -26.79 -19.56 -11.98
CA TRP A 953 -25.52 -19.20 -12.65
C TRP A 953 -25.70 -18.92 -14.14
N ILE A 954 -25.15 -17.78 -14.59
CA ILE A 954 -25.05 -17.45 -16.01
C ILE A 954 -23.67 -17.91 -16.48
N SER A 955 -23.61 -19.16 -16.96
CA SER A 955 -22.37 -19.76 -17.49
C SER A 955 -21.97 -19.08 -18.80
N ASN A 956 -20.92 -18.27 -18.77
CA ASN A 956 -20.39 -17.60 -19.95
C ASN A 956 -18.85 -17.61 -19.93
N ASP A 957 -18.25 -18.51 -20.72
CA ASP A 957 -16.80 -18.68 -20.80
C ASP A 957 -16.09 -17.49 -21.50
N ALA A 958 -16.83 -16.53 -22.07
CA ALA A 958 -16.27 -15.30 -22.64
C ALA A 958 -16.00 -14.20 -21.60
N VAL A 959 -16.48 -14.35 -20.35
CA VAL A 959 -16.19 -13.40 -19.26
C VAL A 959 -14.74 -13.60 -18.82
N GLY A 960 -13.89 -12.60 -19.04
CA GLY A 960 -12.47 -12.60 -18.71
C GLY A 960 -11.56 -13.10 -19.84
N ALA A 961 -12.07 -13.92 -20.76
CA ALA A 961 -11.33 -14.39 -21.93
C ALA A 961 -11.02 -13.24 -22.92
N ASN A 962 -10.06 -13.44 -23.83
CA ASN A 962 -9.63 -12.44 -24.81
C ASN A 962 -8.99 -11.18 -24.17
N LEU A 963 -8.42 -11.31 -22.97
CA LEU A 963 -7.65 -10.24 -22.32
C LEU A 963 -6.40 -9.90 -23.14
N PHE A 964 -6.13 -8.61 -23.30
CA PHE A 964 -4.96 -8.08 -23.99
C PHE A 964 -4.35 -6.89 -23.22
N ASP A 965 -3.02 -6.78 -23.29
CA ASP A 965 -2.26 -5.54 -23.11
C ASP A 965 -1.14 -5.52 -24.15
N ASN A 966 -0.65 -4.33 -24.52
CA ASN A 966 0.42 -4.21 -25.50
C ASN A 966 1.76 -4.69 -24.91
N PRO A 967 2.47 -5.65 -25.53
CA PRO A 967 3.73 -6.18 -24.98
C PRO A 967 4.84 -5.12 -25.01
N ASN A 968 5.24 -4.63 -23.82
CA ASN A 968 6.14 -3.48 -23.67
C ASN A 968 7.62 -3.87 -23.72
N THR A 969 8.43 -3.08 -24.45
CA THR A 969 9.90 -3.16 -24.49
C THR A 969 10.53 -1.77 -24.42
N PHE A 970 11.28 -1.49 -23.35
CA PHE A 970 12.15 -0.32 -23.23
C PHE A 970 13.53 -0.62 -23.83
N ILE A 971 14.03 0.30 -24.64
CA ILE A 971 15.35 0.29 -25.26
C ILE A 971 16.04 1.60 -24.89
N GLU A 972 17.15 1.52 -24.19
CA GLU A 972 17.86 2.69 -23.67
C GLU A 972 18.88 3.19 -24.70
N LEU A 973 18.75 4.46 -25.10
CA LEU A 973 19.54 5.08 -26.17
C LEU A 973 20.36 6.25 -25.64
N SER A 974 21.69 6.22 -25.83
CA SER A 974 22.59 7.34 -25.49
C SER A 974 23.07 8.09 -26.73
N SER A 975 23.22 9.41 -26.63
CA SER A 975 23.91 10.24 -27.62
C SER A 975 24.43 11.53 -27.00
N PRO A 976 25.62 12.03 -27.39
CA PRO A 976 26.09 13.38 -27.00
C PRO A 976 25.17 14.51 -27.47
N SER A 977 24.23 14.24 -28.40
CA SER A 977 23.23 15.20 -28.88
C SER A 977 21.95 15.23 -28.03
N ILE A 978 21.81 14.35 -27.03
CA ILE A 978 20.66 14.28 -26.11
C ILE A 978 20.91 15.16 -24.88
N THR A 979 19.83 15.70 -24.32
CA THR A 979 19.82 16.28 -22.98
C THR A 979 18.65 15.68 -22.23
N ALA A 980 18.94 14.77 -21.30
CA ALA A 980 17.93 14.08 -20.53
C ALA A 980 17.31 15.00 -19.47
N PHE A 981 16.02 14.81 -19.20
CA PHE A 981 15.27 15.52 -18.17
C PHE A 981 14.27 14.58 -17.50
N ALA A 982 14.45 14.40 -16.19
CA ALA A 982 13.52 13.71 -15.32
C ALA A 982 12.84 14.76 -14.41
N PRO A 983 11.51 14.95 -14.48
CA PRO A 983 10.80 15.88 -13.60
C PRO A 983 11.01 15.51 -12.12
N SER A 984 11.51 16.46 -11.33
CA SER A 984 11.65 16.29 -9.88
C SER A 984 10.32 16.54 -9.18
N TYR A 985 9.99 15.71 -8.18
CA TYR A 985 8.73 15.78 -7.45
C TYR A 985 8.76 16.84 -6.34
N ASP A 986 9.66 16.70 -5.37
CA ASP A 986 9.77 17.62 -4.22
C ASP A 986 10.61 18.87 -4.52
N ASN A 987 11.64 18.72 -5.36
CA ASN A 987 12.69 19.73 -5.59
C ASN A 987 12.79 20.07 -7.09
N PRO A 988 11.77 20.72 -7.70
CA PRO A 988 11.83 21.16 -9.10
C PRO A 988 12.88 22.27 -9.29
N ASP A 989 13.31 22.50 -10.54
CA ASP A 989 14.09 23.69 -10.84
C ASP A 989 13.26 24.98 -10.56
N PRO A 990 13.84 26.03 -9.95
CA PRO A 990 13.12 27.26 -9.64
C PRO A 990 12.55 27.99 -10.87
N VAL A 991 13.16 27.86 -12.05
CA VAL A 991 12.67 28.46 -13.30
C VAL A 991 11.50 27.65 -13.84
N ASP A 992 11.63 26.33 -13.92
CA ASP A 992 10.59 25.45 -14.45
C ASP A 992 9.33 25.45 -13.57
N SER A 993 9.50 25.44 -12.25
CA SER A 993 8.39 25.56 -11.31
C SER A 993 7.73 26.94 -11.35
N ALA A 994 8.50 28.03 -11.50
CA ALA A 994 7.94 29.38 -11.67
C ALA A 994 7.15 29.54 -12.98
N LEU A 995 7.65 28.99 -14.10
CA LEU A 995 6.94 28.95 -15.38
C LEU A 995 5.61 28.18 -15.25
N TYR A 996 5.62 27.04 -14.56
CA TYR A 996 4.42 26.23 -14.39
C TYR A 996 3.40 26.87 -13.44
N LEU A 997 3.85 27.35 -12.27
CA LEU A 997 3.01 28.00 -11.27
C LEU A 997 2.38 29.29 -11.80
N GLY A 998 3.15 30.12 -12.52
CA GLY A 998 2.71 31.42 -13.01
C GLY A 998 1.98 31.40 -14.36
N GLN A 999 2.29 30.45 -15.25
CA GLN A 999 1.80 30.45 -16.64
C GLN A 999 1.42 29.07 -17.19
N ARG A 1000 1.36 28.01 -16.37
CA ARG A 1000 1.09 26.61 -16.82
C ARG A 1000 1.90 26.21 -18.06
N SER A 1001 3.16 26.60 -18.04
CA SER A 1001 4.09 26.47 -19.16
C SER A 1001 5.40 25.84 -18.68
N GLY A 1002 6.27 25.44 -19.60
CA GLY A 1002 7.53 24.78 -19.26
C GLY A 1002 7.43 23.24 -19.23
N PRO A 1003 8.51 22.55 -18.83
CA PRO A 1003 8.60 21.10 -18.95
C PRO A 1003 7.64 20.32 -18.04
N TYR A 1004 7.06 20.96 -17.02
CA TYR A 1004 6.01 20.36 -16.18
C TYR A 1004 4.62 20.32 -16.85
N ALA A 1005 4.43 21.00 -17.99
CA ALA A 1005 3.15 21.01 -18.73
C ALA A 1005 2.93 19.78 -19.64
N PHE A 1006 3.85 18.80 -19.65
CA PHE A 1006 3.63 17.51 -20.34
C PHE A 1006 4.28 16.34 -19.62
N ALA A 1007 3.83 15.11 -19.89
CA ALA A 1007 4.29 13.89 -19.21
C ALA A 1007 5.67 13.37 -19.65
N GLY A 1008 6.50 14.19 -20.31
CA GLY A 1008 7.87 13.80 -20.68
C GLY A 1008 7.98 12.79 -21.82
N GLN A 1009 7.05 12.77 -22.78
CA GLN A 1009 7.27 12.11 -24.08
C GLN A 1009 7.51 13.18 -25.15
N THR A 1010 8.52 12.99 -26.00
CA THR A 1010 8.95 14.01 -26.99
C THR A 1010 8.47 13.71 -28.41
N SER A 1011 8.33 12.43 -28.74
CA SER A 1011 7.87 11.96 -30.06
C SER A 1011 7.20 10.59 -29.97
N VAL A 1012 6.35 10.31 -30.96
CA VAL A 1012 5.76 9.00 -31.22
C VAL A 1012 5.91 8.66 -32.70
N PHE A 1013 5.92 7.36 -33.01
CA PHE A 1013 5.83 6.88 -34.38
C PHE A 1013 5.02 5.59 -34.47
N PHE A 1014 4.38 5.39 -35.61
CA PHE A 1014 3.50 4.25 -35.88
C PHE A 1014 3.83 3.61 -37.21
N THR A 1015 3.76 2.28 -37.25
CA THR A 1015 3.74 1.54 -38.52
C THR A 1015 2.91 0.27 -38.40
N ARG A 1016 2.80 -0.47 -39.51
CA ARG A 1016 2.13 -1.76 -39.60
C ARG A 1016 2.87 -2.71 -40.54
N ALA A 1017 2.85 -4.00 -40.25
CA ALA A 1017 3.40 -5.05 -41.11
C ALA A 1017 2.34 -6.13 -41.38
N SER A 1018 2.32 -6.63 -42.62
CA SER A 1018 1.54 -7.82 -42.98
C SER A 1018 2.26 -9.08 -42.49
N GLN A 1019 1.54 -9.94 -41.78
CA GLN A 1019 2.02 -11.23 -41.31
C GLN A 1019 1.82 -12.32 -42.38
N PRO A 1020 2.59 -13.43 -42.34
CA PRO A 1020 2.41 -14.56 -43.27
C PRO A 1020 1.03 -15.23 -43.20
N ASP A 1021 0.28 -15.03 -42.11
CA ASP A 1021 -1.09 -15.51 -41.91
C ASP A 1021 -2.17 -14.54 -42.46
N GLY A 1022 -1.76 -13.40 -43.04
CA GLY A 1022 -2.64 -12.38 -43.60
C GLY A 1022 -3.10 -11.31 -42.63
N ARG A 1023 -2.78 -11.38 -41.33
CA ARG A 1023 -3.05 -10.29 -40.38
C ARG A 1023 -2.21 -9.05 -40.72
N ILE A 1024 -2.75 -7.88 -40.42
CA ILE A 1024 -2.01 -6.62 -40.38
C ILE A 1024 -1.76 -6.31 -38.90
N VAL A 1025 -0.51 -6.36 -38.47
CA VAL A 1025 -0.08 -6.03 -37.10
C VAL A 1025 0.42 -4.59 -37.08
N GLY A 1026 -0.10 -3.77 -36.18
CA GLY A 1026 0.43 -2.43 -35.89
C GLY A 1026 1.56 -2.44 -34.86
N PHE A 1027 2.36 -1.38 -34.85
CA PHE A 1027 3.40 -1.11 -33.85
C PHE A 1027 3.46 0.37 -33.52
N GLN A 1028 3.77 0.68 -32.27
CA GLN A 1028 4.01 2.03 -31.78
C GLN A 1028 5.41 2.13 -31.16
N GLY A 1029 6.12 3.20 -31.50
CA GLY A 1029 7.28 3.70 -30.79
C GLY A 1029 6.93 4.96 -30.01
N THR A 1030 7.55 5.18 -28.86
CA THR A 1030 7.33 6.36 -28.00
C THR A 1030 8.62 6.71 -27.27
N ILE A 1031 9.03 7.98 -27.31
CA ILE A 1031 10.32 8.45 -26.80
C ILE A 1031 10.13 9.27 -25.53
N GLY A 1032 10.77 8.86 -24.44
CA GLY A 1032 10.83 9.61 -23.17
C GLY A 1032 11.85 10.76 -23.19
N THR A 1033 11.77 11.66 -22.21
CA THR A 1033 12.78 12.72 -21.98
C THR A 1033 13.99 12.25 -21.18
N ALA A 1034 13.98 11.04 -20.60
CA ALA A 1034 15.09 10.47 -19.85
C ALA A 1034 15.17 8.95 -20.05
N GLY A 1035 16.29 8.34 -19.66
CA GLY A 1035 16.47 6.90 -19.59
C GLY A 1035 15.90 6.27 -18.31
N TYR A 1036 15.76 4.95 -18.31
CA TYR A 1036 15.06 4.17 -17.29
C TYR A 1036 15.99 3.23 -16.49
N ALA A 1037 15.62 2.97 -15.24
CA ALA A 1037 16.28 2.08 -14.29
C ALA A 1037 17.82 2.31 -14.20
N ASP A 1038 18.64 1.40 -14.74
CA ASP A 1038 20.10 1.44 -14.61
C ASP A 1038 20.75 2.53 -15.51
N PHE A 1039 20.00 3.11 -16.46
CA PHE A 1039 20.53 3.91 -17.57
C PHE A 1039 20.17 5.40 -17.49
N THR A 1040 20.31 6.00 -16.31
CA THR A 1040 19.86 7.38 -15.99
C THR A 1040 20.90 8.49 -16.30
N SER A 1041 21.74 8.31 -17.32
CA SER A 1041 22.73 9.33 -17.74
C SER A 1041 22.06 10.62 -18.29
N PRO A 1042 22.65 11.82 -18.10
CA PRO A 1042 22.22 13.06 -18.76
C PRO A 1042 22.15 13.02 -20.30
N THR A 1043 22.68 11.96 -20.93
CA THR A 1043 22.69 11.74 -22.38
C THR A 1043 21.75 10.61 -22.86
N THR A 1044 20.94 10.02 -21.97
CA THR A 1044 20.10 8.85 -22.29
C THR A 1044 18.61 9.17 -22.38
N ILE A 1045 17.91 8.54 -23.34
CA ILE A 1045 16.44 8.46 -23.43
C ILE A 1045 15.96 7.01 -23.57
N THR A 1046 14.82 6.68 -22.96
CA THR A 1046 14.07 5.45 -23.25
C THR A 1046 13.32 5.59 -24.56
N LEU A 1047 13.60 4.69 -25.51
CA LEU A 1047 12.69 4.32 -26.60
C LEU A 1047 11.81 3.17 -26.11
N ASN A 1048 10.51 3.40 -25.96
CA ASN A 1048 9.52 2.35 -25.74
C ASN A 1048 8.97 1.84 -27.08
N VAL A 1049 8.96 0.53 -27.29
CA VAL A 1049 8.38 -0.16 -28.45
C VAL A 1049 7.38 -1.21 -28.00
N TYR A 1050 6.20 -1.21 -28.62
CA TYR A 1050 5.18 -2.24 -28.41
C TYR A 1050 4.34 -2.50 -29.68
N GLY A 1051 3.90 -3.74 -29.85
CA GLY A 1051 2.93 -4.12 -30.89
C GLY A 1051 1.49 -3.77 -30.47
N THR A 1052 0.63 -3.47 -31.44
CA THR A 1052 -0.70 -2.89 -31.24
C THR A 1052 -1.84 -3.76 -31.79
N SER A 1053 -2.85 -3.15 -32.40
CA SER A 1053 -3.85 -3.79 -33.27
C SER A 1053 -3.32 -4.97 -34.10
N GLY A 1054 -4.16 -6.00 -34.25
CA GLY A 1054 -3.87 -7.17 -35.08
C GLY A 1054 -2.90 -8.22 -34.51
N LEU A 1055 -2.28 -8.00 -33.35
CA LEU A 1055 -1.62 -9.07 -32.60
C LEU A 1055 -2.60 -10.20 -32.25
N ALA A 1056 -2.13 -11.45 -32.27
CA ALA A 1056 -2.94 -12.66 -32.04
C ALA A 1056 -2.82 -13.18 -30.59
N SER A 1057 -1.78 -12.79 -29.87
CA SER A 1057 -1.59 -13.10 -28.46
C SER A 1057 -2.77 -12.59 -27.64
N ARG A 1058 -3.30 -13.46 -26.77
CA ARG A 1058 -4.41 -13.19 -25.85
C ARG A 1058 -4.23 -14.03 -24.60
N GLY A 1059 -4.59 -13.45 -23.46
CA GLY A 1059 -4.70 -14.14 -22.19
C GLY A 1059 -6.14 -14.20 -21.71
N SER A 1060 -6.31 -14.40 -20.41
CA SER A 1060 -7.59 -14.29 -19.71
C SER A 1060 -7.42 -13.61 -18.35
N VAL A 1061 -8.48 -12.98 -17.86
CA VAL A 1061 -8.60 -12.63 -16.43
C VAL A 1061 -8.88 -13.90 -15.65
N VAL A 1062 -8.00 -14.20 -14.70
CA VAL A 1062 -8.14 -15.29 -13.73
C VAL A 1062 -8.16 -14.73 -12.32
N LEU A 1063 -8.86 -15.38 -11.38
CA LEU A 1063 -8.78 -15.01 -9.97
C LEU A 1063 -7.69 -15.85 -9.29
N ASP A 1064 -6.87 -15.26 -8.43
CA ASP A 1064 -5.80 -16.00 -7.74
C ASP A 1064 -6.34 -16.90 -6.59
N GLY A 1065 -5.43 -17.41 -5.74
CA GLY A 1065 -5.80 -18.20 -4.55
C GLY A 1065 -6.58 -17.44 -3.48
N SER A 1066 -6.54 -16.11 -3.50
CA SER A 1066 -7.30 -15.18 -2.65
C SER A 1066 -8.53 -14.61 -3.36
N PHE A 1067 -8.80 -15.04 -4.59
CA PHE A 1067 -9.82 -14.54 -5.51
C PHE A 1067 -9.63 -13.10 -6.00
N ILE A 1068 -8.39 -12.61 -6.02
CA ILE A 1068 -8.03 -11.32 -6.62
C ILE A 1068 -7.89 -11.50 -8.14
N PRO A 1069 -8.60 -10.74 -8.99
CA PRO A 1069 -8.50 -10.86 -10.45
C PRO A 1069 -7.17 -10.31 -10.97
N GLY A 1070 -6.57 -11.00 -11.94
CA GLY A 1070 -5.36 -10.59 -12.65
C GLY A 1070 -5.21 -11.28 -14.01
N PRO A 1071 -4.20 -10.91 -14.80
CA PRO A 1071 -3.87 -11.58 -16.05
C PRO A 1071 -3.36 -13.00 -15.81
N ASP A 1072 -3.66 -13.91 -16.71
CA ASP A 1072 -2.97 -15.20 -16.81
C ASP A 1072 -1.59 -15.07 -17.48
N GLY A 1073 -0.83 -16.17 -17.48
CA GLY A 1073 0.53 -16.19 -18.06
C GLY A 1073 0.59 -16.07 -19.59
N ASN A 1074 -0.55 -15.99 -20.28
CA ASN A 1074 -0.66 -16.10 -21.74
C ASN A 1074 -0.89 -14.75 -22.46
N VAL A 1075 -1.06 -13.63 -21.75
CA VAL A 1075 -1.30 -12.31 -22.37
C VAL A 1075 -0.21 -11.95 -23.40
N TYR A 1076 1.06 -12.10 -23.03
CA TYR A 1076 2.20 -11.69 -23.86
C TYR A 1076 2.82 -12.87 -24.61
N TYR A 1077 2.94 -12.73 -25.93
CA TYR A 1077 3.67 -13.64 -26.83
C TYR A 1077 3.17 -15.11 -26.85
N SER A 1078 1.90 -15.35 -26.49
CA SER A 1078 1.26 -16.67 -26.64
C SER A 1078 1.10 -17.11 -28.11
N ALA A 1079 1.14 -16.16 -29.05
CA ALA A 1079 1.30 -16.44 -30.48
C ALA A 1079 2.73 -16.09 -30.92
N PRO A 1080 3.64 -17.06 -31.14
CA PRO A 1080 5.04 -16.79 -31.49
C PRO A 1080 5.30 -15.82 -32.66
N PRO A 1081 4.50 -15.79 -33.76
CA PRO A 1081 4.69 -14.83 -34.84
C PRO A 1081 4.64 -13.36 -34.38
N ASP A 1082 3.90 -13.05 -33.32
CA ASP A 1082 3.85 -11.70 -32.75
C ASP A 1082 5.20 -11.25 -32.18
N ALA A 1083 5.95 -12.17 -31.56
CA ALA A 1083 7.28 -11.90 -31.04
C ALA A 1083 8.27 -11.63 -32.19
N SER A 1084 8.29 -12.49 -33.21
CA SER A 1084 9.12 -12.30 -34.41
C SER A 1084 8.78 -11.01 -35.16
N ALA A 1085 7.50 -10.60 -35.17
CA ALA A 1085 7.05 -9.36 -35.78
C ALA A 1085 7.60 -8.11 -35.06
N ILE A 1086 7.51 -8.07 -33.72
CA ILE A 1086 8.03 -6.97 -32.90
C ILE A 1086 9.56 -6.94 -32.96
N ALA A 1087 10.22 -8.10 -32.89
CA ALA A 1087 11.67 -8.21 -33.03
C ALA A 1087 12.18 -7.75 -34.40
N GLY A 1088 11.44 -8.03 -35.48
CA GLY A 1088 11.71 -7.52 -36.83
C GLY A 1088 11.56 -6.00 -36.94
N PHE A 1089 10.59 -5.40 -36.25
CA PHE A 1089 10.43 -3.94 -36.20
C PHE A 1089 11.59 -3.27 -35.44
N ILE A 1090 12.00 -3.81 -34.29
CA ILE A 1090 13.17 -3.33 -33.54
C ILE A 1090 14.45 -3.48 -34.37
N ALA A 1091 14.61 -4.58 -35.14
CA ALA A 1091 15.73 -4.74 -36.06
C ALA A 1091 15.75 -3.69 -37.19
N ARG A 1092 14.57 -3.31 -37.74
CA ARG A 1092 14.46 -2.19 -38.70
C ARG A 1092 14.92 -0.87 -38.08
N ILE A 1093 14.56 -0.61 -36.82
CA ILE A 1093 15.02 0.57 -36.07
C ILE A 1093 16.55 0.55 -35.90
N PHE A 1094 17.10 -0.56 -35.41
CA PHE A 1094 18.54 -0.68 -35.11
C PHE A 1094 19.43 -0.50 -36.34
N ALA A 1095 18.98 -1.00 -37.50
CA ALA A 1095 19.66 -0.83 -38.78
C ALA A 1095 19.74 0.64 -39.27
N ALA A 1096 18.87 1.53 -38.76
CA ALA A 1096 18.80 2.93 -39.16
C ALA A 1096 19.41 3.92 -38.16
N LEU A 1097 19.79 3.47 -36.96
CA LEU A 1097 20.38 4.33 -35.93
C LEU A 1097 21.65 5.05 -36.47
N PRO A 1098 21.87 6.34 -36.15
CA PRO A 1098 23.09 7.07 -36.51
C PRO A 1098 24.34 6.51 -35.83
N ALA A 1099 25.54 6.83 -36.31
CA ALA A 1099 26.78 6.41 -35.65
C ALA A 1099 26.92 7.01 -34.23
N ASP A 1100 26.36 8.19 -33.99
CA ASP A 1100 26.37 8.92 -32.72
C ASP A 1100 25.24 8.53 -31.74
N VAL A 1101 24.55 7.40 -31.98
CA VAL A 1101 23.53 6.84 -31.09
C VAL A 1101 23.88 5.41 -30.69
N GLU A 1102 24.02 5.16 -29.39
CA GLU A 1102 24.37 3.87 -28.80
C GLU A 1102 23.14 3.22 -28.15
N THR A 1103 23.00 1.90 -28.26
CA THR A 1103 22.00 1.11 -27.53
C THR A 1103 22.63 0.50 -26.29
N LEU A 1104 22.06 0.74 -25.11
CA LEU A 1104 22.72 0.44 -23.84
C LEU A 1104 22.29 -0.91 -23.23
N ASN A 1105 21.04 -1.30 -23.41
CA ASN A 1105 20.42 -2.48 -22.78
C ASN A 1105 20.18 -3.67 -23.74
N LEU A 1106 20.50 -3.51 -25.02
CA LEU A 1106 20.43 -4.53 -26.08
C LEU A 1106 21.49 -4.22 -27.15
N GLU A 1107 22.07 -5.24 -27.80
CA GLU A 1107 23.18 -5.02 -28.73
C GLU A 1107 22.69 -4.42 -30.06
N ARG A 1108 23.30 -3.32 -30.53
CA ARG A 1108 22.88 -2.62 -31.77
C ARG A 1108 22.89 -3.51 -33.02
N ASN A 1109 23.74 -4.53 -33.06
CA ASN A 1109 23.82 -5.52 -34.13
C ASN A 1109 23.18 -6.87 -33.76
N ALA A 1110 22.29 -6.89 -32.76
CA ALA A 1110 21.53 -8.08 -32.37
C ALA A 1110 20.74 -8.64 -33.56
N SER A 1111 20.77 -9.97 -33.72
CA SER A 1111 19.92 -10.66 -34.69
C SER A 1111 18.45 -10.61 -34.25
N VAL A 1112 17.52 -10.77 -35.20
CA VAL A 1112 16.08 -10.85 -34.88
C VAL A 1112 15.79 -11.89 -33.80
N ALA A 1113 16.48 -13.04 -33.81
CA ALA A 1113 16.35 -14.07 -32.76
C ALA A 1113 16.89 -13.62 -31.38
N ARG A 1114 17.97 -12.82 -31.32
CA ARG A 1114 18.49 -12.24 -30.08
C ARG A 1114 17.54 -11.19 -29.51
N ILE A 1115 16.92 -10.39 -30.39
CA ILE A 1115 15.89 -9.41 -30.03
C ILE A 1115 14.61 -10.14 -29.56
N GLU A 1116 14.18 -11.18 -30.26
CA GLU A 1116 13.01 -12.00 -29.88
C GLU A 1116 13.21 -12.65 -28.50
N GLN A 1117 14.39 -13.21 -28.25
CA GLN A 1117 14.79 -13.70 -26.93
C GLN A 1117 14.76 -12.58 -25.87
N TYR A 1118 15.21 -11.37 -26.20
CA TYR A 1118 15.18 -10.24 -25.27
C TYR A 1118 13.74 -9.84 -24.91
N ILE A 1119 12.90 -9.57 -25.90
CA ILE A 1119 11.53 -9.06 -25.67
C ILE A 1119 10.60 -10.08 -25.00
N THR A 1120 10.89 -11.39 -25.14
CA THR A 1120 10.13 -12.48 -24.51
C THR A 1120 10.66 -12.90 -23.12
N THR A 1121 11.84 -12.43 -22.72
CA THR A 1121 12.43 -12.71 -21.40
C THR A 1121 12.01 -11.63 -20.40
N PRO A 1122 11.34 -11.98 -19.27
CA PRO A 1122 10.98 -10.98 -18.25
C PRO A 1122 12.21 -10.26 -17.69
N SER A 1123 12.17 -8.93 -17.68
CA SER A 1123 13.19 -8.07 -17.06
C SER A 1123 12.58 -6.73 -16.66
N ALA A 1124 13.37 -5.82 -16.09
CA ALA A 1124 12.92 -4.44 -15.83
C ALA A 1124 12.56 -3.67 -17.12
N TYR A 1125 13.08 -4.10 -18.28
CA TYR A 1125 12.95 -3.41 -19.56
C TYR A 1125 11.97 -4.09 -20.53
N ALA A 1126 11.81 -5.41 -20.45
CA ALA A 1126 11.15 -6.22 -21.47
C ALA A 1126 10.13 -7.21 -20.90
N ARG A 1127 9.09 -7.50 -21.72
CA ARG A 1127 7.89 -8.26 -21.33
C ARG A 1127 7.13 -7.59 -20.16
N GLY A 1128 7.20 -6.27 -20.09
CA GLY A 1128 6.43 -5.46 -19.15
C GLY A 1128 4.99 -5.25 -19.60
N GLN A 1129 4.15 -4.83 -18.65
CA GLN A 1129 2.81 -4.31 -18.89
C GLN A 1129 2.88 -2.79 -19.16
N VAL A 1130 2.13 -2.29 -20.15
CA VAL A 1130 1.96 -0.84 -20.42
C VAL A 1130 0.58 -0.35 -19.99
N ASN A 1131 -0.27 -1.25 -19.51
CA ASN A 1131 -1.52 -0.99 -18.79
C ASN A 1131 -2.66 -0.52 -19.71
N HIS A 1132 -2.63 -0.92 -20.98
CA HIS A 1132 -3.71 -0.78 -21.97
C HIS A 1132 -4.70 -1.96 -21.93
N TRP A 1133 -4.93 -2.51 -20.73
CA TRP A 1133 -5.77 -3.69 -20.47
C TRP A 1133 -7.14 -3.60 -21.16
N SER A 1134 -7.43 -4.56 -22.04
CA SER A 1134 -8.60 -4.54 -22.93
C SER A 1134 -9.09 -5.96 -23.32
N GLY A 1135 -10.21 -6.05 -24.04
CA GLY A 1135 -10.71 -7.27 -24.70
C GLY A 1135 -11.45 -8.29 -23.84
N SER A 1136 -11.35 -8.17 -22.51
CA SER A 1136 -11.78 -9.17 -21.52
C SER A 1136 -13.29 -9.34 -21.31
N CYS A 1137 -14.12 -8.54 -22.00
CA CYS A 1137 -15.57 -8.73 -22.10
C CYS A 1137 -16.04 -8.41 -23.52
N LYS A 1138 -15.40 -9.05 -24.52
CA LYS A 1138 -15.67 -8.89 -25.95
C LYS A 1138 -17.17 -8.78 -26.31
N ILE A 1139 -17.51 -7.76 -27.09
CA ILE A 1139 -18.83 -7.53 -27.68
C ILE A 1139 -19.19 -8.70 -28.64
N GLY A 1140 -20.44 -9.16 -28.59
CA GLY A 1140 -20.95 -10.34 -29.29
C GLY A 1140 -20.70 -11.66 -28.56
N ALA A 1141 -20.15 -11.65 -27.33
CA ALA A 1141 -19.85 -12.87 -26.57
C ALA A 1141 -20.02 -12.70 -25.04
N CYS A 1142 -19.35 -11.72 -24.43
CA CYS A 1142 -19.53 -11.39 -23.01
C CYS A 1142 -20.63 -10.33 -22.83
N ALA A 1143 -20.61 -9.30 -23.67
CA ALA A 1143 -21.72 -8.37 -23.88
C ALA A 1143 -22.38 -8.59 -25.25
N ASP A 1144 -23.67 -8.24 -25.40
CA ASP A 1144 -24.36 -8.17 -26.68
C ASP A 1144 -24.02 -6.87 -27.44
N GLU A 1145 -24.56 -6.69 -28.65
CA GLU A 1145 -24.28 -5.53 -29.50
C GLU A 1145 -24.76 -4.19 -28.88
N GLY A 1146 -25.62 -4.21 -27.85
CA GLY A 1146 -26.02 -3.04 -27.06
C GLY A 1146 -25.13 -2.78 -25.84
N GLY A 1147 -24.07 -3.58 -25.62
CA GLY A 1147 -23.21 -3.53 -24.44
C GLY A 1147 -23.82 -4.19 -23.19
N ARG A 1148 -24.96 -4.87 -23.31
CA ARG A 1148 -25.62 -5.56 -22.20
C ARG A 1148 -24.96 -6.92 -21.96
N VAL A 1149 -24.71 -7.30 -20.70
CA VAL A 1149 -24.09 -8.57 -20.33
C VAL A 1149 -24.97 -9.73 -20.80
N VAL A 1150 -24.39 -10.64 -21.60
CA VAL A 1150 -25.12 -11.76 -22.21
C VAL A 1150 -25.74 -12.65 -21.14
N GLY A 1151 -27.05 -12.88 -21.25
CA GLY A 1151 -27.83 -13.63 -20.27
C GLY A 1151 -28.46 -12.79 -19.16
N THR A 1152 -28.26 -11.46 -19.15
CA THR A 1152 -28.91 -10.53 -18.20
C THR A 1152 -30.01 -9.71 -18.86
N GLY A 1153 -30.94 -9.15 -18.07
CA GLY A 1153 -31.97 -8.22 -18.53
C GLY A 1153 -31.56 -6.75 -18.49
N ASN A 1154 -30.85 -6.34 -17.43
CA ASN A 1154 -30.60 -4.93 -17.10
C ASN A 1154 -29.18 -4.64 -16.55
N MET A 1155 -28.18 -5.41 -16.98
CA MET A 1155 -26.76 -5.16 -16.65
C MET A 1155 -25.96 -4.84 -17.92
N TRP A 1156 -25.25 -3.72 -17.93
CA TRP A 1156 -24.36 -3.31 -19.01
C TRP A 1156 -22.89 -3.30 -18.57
N VAL A 1157 -21.98 -3.34 -19.53
CA VAL A 1157 -20.55 -3.06 -19.33
C VAL A 1157 -20.19 -1.82 -20.15
N ALA A 1158 -19.35 -0.94 -19.61
CA ALA A 1158 -18.87 0.25 -20.27
C ALA A 1158 -17.46 0.61 -19.78
N ASP A 1159 -16.44 -0.14 -20.24
CA ASP A 1159 -15.02 0.17 -20.05
C ASP A 1159 -14.15 -0.53 -21.11
N ALA A 1160 -12.83 -0.51 -20.93
CA ALA A 1160 -11.86 -1.11 -21.85
C ALA A 1160 -12.03 -2.62 -22.10
N SER A 1161 -12.75 -3.35 -21.25
CA SER A 1161 -13.10 -4.76 -21.50
C SER A 1161 -13.90 -4.99 -22.78
N LEU A 1162 -14.64 -3.98 -23.26
CA LEU A 1162 -15.34 -4.01 -24.55
C LEU A 1162 -14.43 -3.72 -25.76
N LEU A 1163 -13.26 -3.11 -25.56
CA LEU A 1163 -12.34 -2.75 -26.66
C LEU A 1163 -11.58 -3.97 -27.16
N GLU A 1164 -11.53 -4.16 -28.47
CA GLU A 1164 -10.41 -4.89 -29.09
C GLU A 1164 -9.13 -4.02 -29.16
N PRO A 1165 -7.95 -4.62 -29.35
CA PRO A 1165 -6.68 -3.90 -29.41
C PRO A 1165 -6.66 -2.83 -30.51
N LEU A 1166 -6.53 -1.57 -30.09
CA LEU A 1166 -6.44 -0.40 -30.97
C LEU A 1166 -5.00 -0.23 -31.48
N SER A 1167 -4.84 0.54 -32.55
CA SER A 1167 -3.55 0.93 -33.14
C SER A 1167 -2.79 2.01 -32.33
N VAL A 1168 -3.38 2.49 -31.23
CA VAL A 1168 -2.92 3.63 -30.43
C VAL A 1168 -3.24 3.43 -28.94
N ASN A 1169 -2.65 4.24 -28.05
CA ASN A 1169 -2.99 4.27 -26.61
C ASN A 1169 -4.53 4.42 -26.42
N PRO A 1170 -5.20 3.56 -25.62
CA PRO A 1170 -6.65 3.35 -25.74
C PRO A 1170 -7.54 4.42 -25.10
N MET A 1171 -6.98 5.43 -24.42
CA MET A 1171 -7.74 6.40 -23.61
C MET A 1171 -8.92 7.05 -24.36
N PHE A 1172 -8.68 7.52 -25.59
CA PHE A 1172 -9.72 8.09 -26.44
C PHE A 1172 -10.80 7.05 -26.80
N GLY A 1173 -10.38 5.83 -27.14
CA GLY A 1173 -11.27 4.70 -27.43
C GLY A 1173 -12.17 4.33 -26.25
N VAL A 1174 -11.62 4.30 -25.02
CA VAL A 1174 -12.40 4.04 -23.79
C VAL A 1174 -13.46 5.12 -23.57
N MET A 1175 -13.12 6.40 -23.75
CA MET A 1175 -14.11 7.49 -23.66
C MET A 1175 -15.20 7.35 -24.73
N THR A 1176 -14.82 6.98 -25.95
CA THR A 1176 -15.73 6.77 -27.07
C THR A 1176 -16.69 5.60 -26.83
N VAL A 1177 -16.22 4.50 -26.23
CA VAL A 1177 -17.06 3.39 -25.76
C VAL A 1177 -18.06 3.87 -24.70
N GLY A 1178 -17.64 4.72 -23.75
CA GLY A 1178 -18.54 5.31 -22.75
C GLY A 1178 -19.69 6.09 -23.38
N GLU A 1179 -19.40 7.00 -24.31
CA GLU A 1179 -20.43 7.75 -25.05
C GLU A 1179 -21.33 6.83 -25.89
N LYS A 1180 -20.81 5.71 -26.39
CA LYS A 1180 -21.56 4.75 -27.22
C LYS A 1180 -22.50 3.86 -26.41
N VAL A 1181 -22.06 3.32 -25.27
CA VAL A 1181 -22.92 2.52 -24.38
C VAL A 1181 -24.01 3.41 -23.77
N ALA A 1182 -23.69 4.64 -23.37
CA ALA A 1182 -24.69 5.61 -22.92
C ALA A 1182 -25.77 5.84 -23.99
N GLU A 1183 -25.37 6.02 -25.26
CA GLU A 1183 -26.32 6.18 -26.37
C GLU A 1183 -27.20 4.94 -26.59
N MET A 1184 -26.66 3.73 -26.44
CA MET A 1184 -27.41 2.48 -26.57
C MET A 1184 -28.44 2.30 -25.45
N ILE A 1185 -28.03 2.52 -24.19
CA ILE A 1185 -28.92 2.47 -23.01
C ILE A 1185 -30.06 3.48 -23.17
N LEU A 1186 -29.77 4.72 -23.58
CA LEU A 1186 -30.78 5.78 -23.72
C LEU A 1186 -31.72 5.59 -24.92
N LYS A 1187 -31.29 4.86 -25.96
CA LYS A 1187 -32.15 4.46 -27.08
C LYS A 1187 -32.97 3.19 -26.83
N GLY A 1188 -32.75 2.49 -25.71
CA GLY A 1188 -33.35 1.17 -25.45
C GLY A 1188 -32.83 0.07 -26.40
N VAL A 1189 -31.64 0.25 -26.98
CA VAL A 1189 -31.03 -0.76 -27.86
C VAL A 1189 -30.49 -1.89 -26.99
N GLY A 1190 -31.11 -3.07 -27.08
CA GLY A 1190 -30.85 -4.16 -26.15
C GLY A 1190 -31.58 -4.02 -24.81
N ALA A 1191 -32.79 -3.43 -24.81
CA ALA A 1191 -33.80 -3.67 -23.78
C ALA A 1191 -34.60 -4.93 -24.16
#